data_AF-A0AAV6XPW4-F1
#
_entry.id   AF-A0AAV6XPW4-F1
#
_cell.length_a   1.000
_cell.length_b   1.000
_cell.length_c   1.000
_cell.angle_alpha   90.00
_cell.angle_beta   90.00
_cell.angle_gamma   90.00
#
_symmetry.space_group_name_H-M   'P 1'
#
loop_
_entity.id
_entity.type
_entity.pdbx_description
1 polymer ?
#
loop_
_entity_poly.entity_id
_entity_poly.type
_entity_poly.pdbx_seq_one_letter_code
_entity_poly.pdbx_strand_id
1 'polypeptide(L)'
;MLAQTRLSEVIPKQLRHCRSLKQLDLSNNTLHGYIPLELYELPQLTDLMLNNNTLSGSISPSVANLTNLQTLALYQNNLQGDLPKEIGMLGNLQILYLYDNQLSGEIPEEIGNCSSLQMLDLFGNQFKGQIPITLGRLKQLNFLHLRQNDISGEIPASLGNCHQLTILDLADNRLSGTIPATLAHLQSLQQLMLYNNSLQGSLPYELTNLANLTRVNLSHNKLNGSIAPLCSSRNFLSFDVTNNAFDHEIPHQIGYSPVLERLRLGNNQFTGKIPWTLGLLQGLFLLDLSGNLLSGEVPVQLSLCNRLTHLDLDHNHLSGPVPFWIGRLPLLGELKLSDNQLSGTLPQELFNCSNLLVLSLDGNSLNGTIPPEIGKIKSLNVLNLESNQLSGPIPPAIGRIPPSIGTLTKLEALDLSHNGLAGEVPSQVSEMSSVGRLNLSFNRLQGKLDKRYARWPATAFDGNLNLCGSPLQSCKDIKSPSGESGLSESPVVIISAISTTIAIMLLLLGAALFFKHRREAFRRASELDSAYSSSSSQAQRRPLFENGRHDFRWIDIMEATNNLSEEFIVGSGGSGTIYRAELFSGETVAIKRIARKDDPFLDKSFAREIKTLGRIRHRHLILDWDARLKIAVGLAQGLEYLHHDCVPKILHRDVKSGNLLLDAKMEAHLGDFGLAKPLTDNHDSLNTDSNLWFAGSYGYIAPEYAYSLKATDKSDVYSMVIVLLELVSGRMPTDGRFGVDMNMVRWVESHMDMQTSHDLIDPLLQPLLPNEETAIFQVLEIALRCTKTAPAERPSSREASLLLVHLLNDTTLHSDKMSPDPYL
;
A
#
# COMPACT_ATOMS: atom_id res chain seq x y z
N MET A 1 27.56 -9.20 28.85
CA MET A 1 26.51 -9.25 27.82
C MET A 1 25.32 -9.97 28.43
N LEU A 2 24.17 -9.30 28.53
CA LEU A 2 22.90 -9.86 28.99
C LEU A 2 21.77 -9.55 27.98
N ALA A 3 22.13 -9.38 26.71
CA ALA A 3 21.16 -9.14 25.65
C ALA A 3 20.27 -10.36 25.41
N GLN A 4 19.00 -10.13 25.03
CA GLN A 4 18.05 -11.20 24.67
C GLN A 4 17.78 -12.22 25.80
N THR A 5 17.89 -11.81 27.06
CA THR A 5 17.73 -12.70 28.22
C THR A 5 16.36 -12.61 28.91
N ARG A 6 15.42 -11.82 28.35
CA ARG A 6 14.07 -11.57 28.88
C ARG A 6 14.07 -10.92 30.28
N LEU A 7 15.09 -10.11 30.58
CA LEU A 7 15.11 -9.33 31.82
C LEU A 7 14.00 -8.27 31.80
N SER A 8 13.24 -8.17 32.89
CA SER A 8 12.09 -7.26 33.01
C SER A 8 12.22 -6.21 34.10
N GLU A 9 13.29 -6.24 34.88
CA GLU A 9 13.49 -5.34 36.02
C GLU A 9 14.04 -3.96 35.60
N VAL A 10 14.16 -3.03 36.56
CA VAL A 10 14.88 -1.77 36.35
C VAL A 10 16.40 -2.00 36.34
N ILE A 11 17.14 -1.15 35.63
CA ILE A 11 18.61 -1.22 35.62
C ILE A 11 19.14 -0.91 37.04
N PRO A 12 19.94 -1.82 37.66
CA PRO A 12 20.36 -1.65 39.04
C PRO A 12 21.44 -0.58 39.19
N LYS A 13 21.19 0.39 40.08
CA LYS A 13 22.12 1.47 40.44
C LYS A 13 23.47 0.97 40.96
N GLN A 14 23.50 -0.24 41.49
CA GLN A 14 24.69 -0.89 42.03
C GLN A 14 25.74 -1.19 40.96
N LEU A 15 25.40 -1.12 39.66
CA LEU A 15 26.37 -1.24 38.56
C LEU A 15 27.51 -0.23 38.66
N ARG A 16 27.32 0.91 39.34
CA ARG A 16 28.39 1.90 39.62
C ARG A 16 29.63 1.32 40.31
N HIS A 17 29.50 0.20 41.01
CA HIS A 17 30.64 -0.47 41.65
C HIS A 17 31.54 -1.20 40.65
N CYS A 18 31.05 -1.47 39.44
CA CYS A 18 31.78 -2.14 38.36
C CYS A 18 32.70 -1.16 37.62
N ARG A 19 33.62 -0.47 38.32
CA ARG A 19 34.44 0.62 37.75
C ARG A 19 35.35 0.23 36.58
N SER A 20 35.64 -1.05 36.40
CA SER A 20 36.42 -1.59 35.28
C SER A 20 35.56 -1.95 34.05
N LEU A 21 34.24 -1.77 34.13
CA LEU A 21 33.33 -2.14 33.05
C LEU A 21 33.58 -1.26 31.83
N LYS A 22 33.84 -1.92 30.69
CA LYS A 22 34.03 -1.26 29.39
C LYS A 22 32.80 -1.37 28.51
N GLN A 23 32.14 -2.52 28.53
CA GLN A 23 30.99 -2.78 27.68
C GLN A 23 29.81 -3.23 28.54
N LEU A 24 28.69 -2.53 28.39
CA LEU A 24 27.43 -2.92 28.97
C LEU A 24 26.41 -3.07 27.84
N ASP A 25 26.04 -4.32 27.60
CA ASP A 25 24.98 -4.68 26.66
C ASP A 25 23.84 -5.38 27.41
N LEU A 26 22.72 -4.67 27.47
CA LEU A 26 21.43 -5.07 28.04
C LEU A 26 20.31 -5.02 26.97
N SER A 27 20.67 -5.02 25.69
CA SER A 27 19.72 -4.84 24.59
C SER A 27 18.72 -5.98 24.44
N ASN A 28 17.60 -5.73 23.75
CA ASN A 28 16.59 -6.76 23.42
C ASN A 28 16.03 -7.47 24.67
N ASN A 29 15.59 -6.71 25.66
CA ASN A 29 14.94 -7.22 26.87
C ASN A 29 13.59 -6.49 27.07
N THR A 30 13.01 -6.56 28.26
CA THR A 30 11.81 -5.80 28.64
C THR A 30 12.11 -4.91 29.85
N LEU A 31 13.34 -4.40 29.96
CA LEU A 31 13.74 -3.50 31.04
C LEU A 31 12.92 -2.21 30.97
N HIS A 32 12.52 -1.69 32.12
CA HIS A 32 11.67 -0.49 32.22
C HIS A 32 12.24 0.52 33.22
N GLY A 33 11.58 1.67 33.35
CA GLY A 33 12.03 2.77 34.22
C GLY A 33 13.07 3.66 33.56
N TYR A 34 13.88 4.35 34.37
CA TYR A 34 14.86 5.33 33.90
C TYR A 34 16.25 4.72 33.74
N ILE A 35 17.08 5.32 32.87
CA ILE A 35 18.53 5.06 32.89
C ILE A 35 19.11 5.67 34.18
N PRO A 36 19.67 4.87 35.10
CA PRO A 36 20.14 5.36 36.39
C PRO A 36 21.36 6.28 36.21
N LEU A 37 21.36 7.44 36.89
CA LEU A 37 22.47 8.41 36.81
C LEU A 37 23.82 7.80 37.21
N GLU A 38 23.76 6.82 38.12
CA GLU A 38 24.91 6.08 38.62
C GLU A 38 25.63 5.30 37.50
N LEU A 39 24.97 5.01 36.37
CA LEU A 39 25.59 4.38 35.20
C LEU A 39 26.58 5.31 34.50
N TYR A 40 26.32 6.62 34.53
CA TYR A 40 27.21 7.63 33.95
C TYR A 40 28.48 7.86 34.79
N GLU A 41 28.61 7.20 35.95
CA GLU A 41 29.81 7.24 36.78
C GLU A 41 30.83 6.13 36.44
N LEU A 42 30.61 5.37 35.36
CA LEU A 42 31.50 4.28 34.94
C LEU A 42 32.57 4.81 33.97
N PRO A 43 33.79 5.15 34.44
CA PRO A 43 34.72 5.98 33.68
C PRO A 43 35.39 5.22 32.53
N GLN A 44 35.33 3.89 32.52
CA GLN A 44 35.96 3.04 31.52
C GLN A 44 34.99 2.60 30.41
N LEU A 45 33.73 3.01 30.46
CA LEU A 45 32.71 2.55 29.53
C LEU A 45 32.99 3.08 28.11
N THR A 46 33.10 2.16 27.16
CA THR A 46 33.28 2.39 25.72
C THR A 46 31.99 2.09 24.96
N ASP A 47 31.22 1.08 25.40
CA ASP A 47 30.01 0.65 24.70
C ASP A 47 28.84 0.54 25.68
N LEU A 48 27.79 1.31 25.42
CA LEU A 48 26.54 1.26 26.16
C LEU A 48 25.38 0.95 25.21
N MET A 49 24.85 -0.27 25.31
CA MET A 49 23.76 -0.77 24.48
C MET A 49 22.56 -1.12 25.37
N LEU A 50 21.53 -0.29 25.31
CA LEU A 50 20.27 -0.43 26.07
C LEU A 50 19.03 -0.48 25.15
N ASN A 51 19.24 -0.61 23.84
CA ASN A 51 18.18 -0.59 22.83
C ASN A 51 17.19 -1.77 22.96
N ASN A 52 16.01 -1.63 22.34
CA ASN A 52 14.95 -2.64 22.33
C ASN A 52 14.54 -3.04 23.75
N ASN A 53 14.08 -2.06 24.50
CA ASN A 53 13.57 -2.17 25.86
C ASN A 53 12.35 -1.23 26.02
N THR A 54 11.89 -1.00 27.25
CA THR A 54 10.80 -0.06 27.56
C THR A 54 11.26 1.08 28.46
N LEU A 55 12.54 1.47 28.34
CA LEU A 55 13.15 2.54 29.15
C LEU A 55 12.48 3.88 28.82
N SER A 56 12.35 4.73 29.83
CA SER A 56 11.61 5.99 29.78
C SER A 56 12.40 7.14 30.41
N GLY A 57 11.88 8.36 30.29
CA GLY A 57 12.53 9.58 30.77
C GLY A 57 13.58 10.10 29.79
N SER A 58 14.40 11.06 30.24
CA SER A 58 15.35 11.75 29.37
C SER A 58 16.77 11.20 29.45
N ILE A 59 17.55 11.50 28.41
CA ILE A 59 19.00 11.30 28.42
C ILE A 59 19.60 12.40 29.31
N SER A 60 20.23 12.02 30.41
CA SER A 60 20.79 12.99 31.36
C SER A 60 22.04 13.69 30.79
N PRO A 61 22.23 15.00 31.05
CA PRO A 61 23.50 15.70 30.78
C PRO A 61 24.74 15.02 31.36
N SER A 62 24.57 14.22 32.43
CA SER A 62 25.64 13.42 33.02
C SER A 62 26.25 12.40 32.06
N VAL A 63 25.63 12.11 30.91
CA VAL A 63 26.21 11.28 29.84
C VAL A 63 27.61 11.75 29.44
N ALA A 64 27.90 13.05 29.55
CA ALA A 64 29.22 13.63 29.29
C ALA A 64 30.35 13.12 30.18
N ASN A 65 30.02 12.50 31.33
CA ASN A 65 31.03 11.87 32.20
C ASN A 65 31.64 10.62 31.57
N LEU A 66 30.97 10.00 30.59
CA LEU A 66 31.44 8.81 29.89
C LEU A 66 32.43 9.19 28.76
N THR A 67 33.52 9.88 29.09
CA THR A 67 34.45 10.46 28.10
C THR A 67 35.15 9.45 27.19
N ASN A 68 35.17 8.16 27.56
CA ASN A 68 35.69 7.06 26.75
C ASN A 68 34.65 6.40 25.84
N LEU A 69 33.39 6.85 25.88
CA LEU A 69 32.29 6.23 25.15
C LEU A 69 32.50 6.36 23.64
N GLN A 70 32.39 5.23 22.95
CA GLN A 70 32.48 5.07 21.50
C GLN A 70 31.12 4.72 20.89
N THR A 71 30.34 3.88 21.58
CA THR A 71 29.02 3.46 21.14
C THR A 71 27.97 3.80 22.19
N LEU A 72 26.95 4.56 21.78
CA LEU A 72 25.73 4.78 22.55
C LEU A 72 24.51 4.36 21.73
N ALA A 73 23.91 3.23 22.10
CA ALA A 73 22.72 2.68 21.43
C ALA A 73 21.54 2.62 22.40
N LEU A 74 20.56 3.50 22.21
CA LEU A 74 19.36 3.64 23.05
C LEU A 74 18.05 3.54 22.24
N TYR A 75 18.13 3.14 20.97
CA TYR A 75 16.99 3.08 20.05
C TYR A 75 15.88 2.11 20.49
N GLN A 76 14.67 2.28 19.95
CA GLN A 76 13.49 1.45 20.25
C GLN A 76 13.24 1.35 21.77
N ASN A 77 12.98 2.52 22.37
CA ASN A 77 12.61 2.70 23.76
C ASN A 77 11.54 3.82 23.86
N ASN A 78 11.16 4.21 25.08
CA ASN A 78 10.22 5.32 25.35
C ASN A 78 10.95 6.56 25.90
N LEU A 79 12.19 6.82 25.47
CA LEU A 79 12.95 7.98 25.94
C LEU A 79 12.35 9.27 25.40
N GLN A 80 12.32 10.32 26.22
CA GLN A 80 11.64 11.58 25.93
C GLN A 80 12.50 12.80 26.28
N GLY A 81 12.04 13.99 25.88
CA GLY A 81 12.74 15.25 26.15
C GLY A 81 13.91 15.49 25.20
N ASP A 82 14.70 16.52 25.48
CA ASP A 82 15.72 17.01 24.55
C ASP A 82 16.99 16.14 24.58
N LEU A 83 17.70 16.08 23.45
CA LEU A 83 19.08 15.56 23.40
C LEU A 83 20.00 16.56 24.12
N PRO A 84 20.64 16.20 25.26
CA PRO A 84 21.47 17.14 26.01
C PRO A 84 22.65 17.64 25.19
N LYS A 85 22.90 18.95 25.21
CA LYS A 85 24.05 19.59 24.55
C LYS A 85 25.40 19.04 25.02
N GLU A 86 25.44 18.53 26.25
CA GLU A 86 26.61 17.90 26.85
C GLU A 86 27.07 16.66 26.08
N ILE A 87 26.24 16.08 25.19
CA ILE A 87 26.67 15.03 24.26
C ILE A 87 27.91 15.44 23.46
N GLY A 88 28.06 16.74 23.15
CA GLY A 88 29.22 17.29 22.45
C GLY A 88 30.55 17.18 23.20
N MET A 89 30.54 16.79 24.47
CA MET A 89 31.75 16.50 25.25
C MET A 89 32.33 15.11 24.96
N LEU A 90 31.59 14.24 24.29
CA LEU A 90 31.99 12.86 23.99
C LEU A 90 32.84 12.79 22.71
N GLY A 91 34.06 13.34 22.77
CA GLY A 91 34.97 13.42 21.61
C GLY A 91 35.38 12.07 21.00
N ASN A 92 35.24 10.97 21.75
CA ASN A 92 35.51 9.60 21.30
C ASN A 92 34.30 8.87 20.71
N LEU A 93 33.10 9.49 20.75
CA LEU A 93 31.87 8.86 20.29
C LEU A 93 31.92 8.65 18.77
N GLN A 94 31.69 7.42 18.34
CA GLN A 94 31.68 6.99 16.94
C GLN A 94 30.28 6.66 16.45
N ILE A 95 29.47 6.03 17.31
CA ILE A 95 28.11 5.58 16.98
C ILE A 95 27.14 6.16 18.00
N LEU A 96 26.16 6.92 17.50
CA LEU A 96 25.04 7.43 18.28
C LEU A 96 23.73 7.01 17.63
N TYR A 97 23.05 6.03 18.21
CA TYR A 97 21.77 5.51 17.74
C TYR A 97 20.68 5.75 18.77
N LEU A 98 19.77 6.67 18.45
CA LEU A 98 18.65 7.10 19.30
C LEU A 98 17.29 6.94 18.60
N TYR A 99 17.24 6.23 17.46
CA TYR A 99 16.04 6.13 16.64
C TYR A 99 14.87 5.42 17.34
N ASP A 100 13.65 5.61 16.85
CA ASP A 100 12.40 5.07 17.43
C ASP A 100 12.30 5.34 18.94
N ASN A 101 12.22 6.62 19.30
CA ASN A 101 11.98 7.11 20.65
C ASN A 101 10.98 8.30 20.61
N GLN A 102 10.81 8.99 21.73
CA GLN A 102 9.98 10.19 21.87
C GLN A 102 10.83 11.44 22.15
N LEU A 103 12.08 11.46 21.69
CA LEU A 103 12.98 12.59 21.91
C LEU A 103 12.49 13.80 21.13
N SER A 104 12.58 14.98 21.74
CA SER A 104 12.03 16.23 21.25
C SER A 104 13.09 17.33 21.22
N GLY A 105 12.65 18.58 21.02
CA GLY A 105 13.56 19.73 21.06
C GLY A 105 14.40 19.85 19.79
N GLU A 106 15.44 20.68 19.83
CA GLU A 106 16.36 20.86 18.72
C GLU A 106 17.54 19.90 18.82
N ILE A 107 18.16 19.56 17.68
CA ILE A 107 19.45 18.88 17.69
C ILE A 107 20.50 19.91 18.17
N PRO A 108 21.24 19.67 19.26
CA PRO A 108 22.17 20.66 19.81
C PRO A 108 23.37 20.90 18.86
N GLU A 109 23.76 22.15 18.68
CA GLU A 109 24.95 22.55 17.89
C GLU A 109 26.25 21.92 18.42
N GLU A 110 26.30 21.60 19.71
CA GLU A 110 27.44 20.95 20.33
C GLU A 110 27.69 19.53 19.79
N ILE A 111 26.72 18.89 19.13
CA ILE A 111 26.93 17.57 18.49
C ILE A 111 28.07 17.59 17.46
N GLY A 112 28.32 18.75 16.84
CA GLY A 112 29.44 18.95 15.91
C GLY A 112 30.82 18.92 16.58
N ASN A 113 30.90 18.84 17.91
CA ASN A 113 32.15 18.67 18.66
C ASN A 113 32.54 17.19 18.87
N CYS A 114 31.65 16.24 18.57
CA CYS A 114 31.94 14.79 18.58
C CYS A 114 32.81 14.41 17.38
N SER A 115 34.07 14.85 17.35
CA SER A 115 34.94 14.79 16.16
C SER A 115 35.22 13.39 15.60
N SER A 116 35.00 12.33 16.40
CA SER A 116 35.11 10.93 16.00
C SER A 116 33.81 10.32 15.46
N LEU A 117 32.70 11.08 15.42
CA LEU A 117 31.39 10.55 15.09
C LEU A 117 31.32 10.10 13.63
N GLN A 118 30.92 8.85 13.44
CA GLN A 118 30.81 8.17 12.15
C GLN A 118 29.36 7.91 11.77
N MET A 119 28.54 7.49 12.74
CA MET A 119 27.15 7.14 12.53
C MET A 119 26.25 7.89 13.50
N LEU A 120 25.32 8.67 12.94
CA LEU A 120 24.29 9.39 13.68
C LEU A 120 22.91 8.97 13.16
N ASP A 121 22.14 8.30 14.00
CA ASP A 121 20.77 7.88 13.70
C ASP A 121 19.78 8.42 14.73
N LEU A 122 18.94 9.35 14.30
CA LEU A 122 17.89 10.01 15.07
C LEU A 122 16.48 9.75 14.47
N PHE A 123 16.35 8.73 13.62
CA PHE A 123 15.09 8.41 12.93
C PHE A 123 13.91 8.20 13.88
N GLY A 124 12.69 8.57 13.46
CA GLY A 124 11.48 8.23 14.21
C GLY A 124 11.43 8.87 15.60
N ASN A 125 11.63 10.18 15.67
CA ASN A 125 11.57 10.98 16.89
C ASN A 125 10.73 12.26 16.63
N GLN A 126 10.79 13.23 17.55
CA GLN A 126 10.06 14.51 17.51
C GLN A 126 11.03 15.71 17.48
N PHE A 127 12.24 15.54 16.90
CA PHE A 127 13.20 16.63 16.78
C PHE A 127 12.65 17.73 15.87
N LYS A 128 12.83 18.99 16.27
CA LYS A 128 12.39 20.19 15.56
C LYS A 128 13.56 21.16 15.36
N GLY A 129 13.26 22.36 14.84
CA GLY A 129 14.29 23.36 14.56
C GLY A 129 15.07 23.05 13.29
N GLN A 130 16.27 23.60 13.16
CA GLN A 130 17.10 23.43 11.96
C GLN A 130 18.13 22.30 12.12
N ILE A 131 18.63 21.77 11.00
CA ILE A 131 19.81 20.91 11.01
C ILE A 131 21.01 21.78 11.42
N PRO A 132 21.76 21.44 12.50
CA PRO A 132 22.88 22.26 12.97
C PRO A 132 23.98 22.41 11.93
N ILE A 133 24.43 23.64 11.69
CA ILE A 133 25.50 23.90 10.71
C ILE A 133 26.83 23.24 11.12
N THR A 134 27.00 23.03 12.43
CA THR A 134 28.15 22.39 13.06
C THR A 134 28.32 20.93 12.69
N LEU A 135 27.28 20.23 12.20
CA LEU A 135 27.42 18.86 11.67
C LEU A 135 28.46 18.80 10.54
N GLY A 136 28.63 19.88 9.77
CA GLY A 136 29.68 19.99 8.75
C GLY A 136 31.13 19.89 9.27
N ARG A 137 31.35 19.92 10.59
CA ARG A 137 32.66 19.70 11.23
C ARG A 137 33.02 18.22 11.34
N LEU A 138 32.05 17.32 11.29
CA LEU A 138 32.23 15.88 11.53
C LEU A 138 32.83 15.17 10.30
N LYS A 139 34.15 15.18 10.19
CA LYS A 139 34.86 14.68 8.99
C LYS A 139 34.82 13.16 8.81
N GLN A 140 34.51 12.42 9.87
CA GLN A 140 34.39 10.96 9.85
C GLN A 140 32.95 10.49 9.61
N LEU A 141 31.98 11.41 9.55
CA LEU A 141 30.57 11.07 9.41
C LEU A 141 30.34 10.38 8.07
N ASN A 142 29.90 9.12 8.13
CA ASN A 142 29.60 8.29 6.98
C ASN A 142 28.11 7.94 6.86
N PHE A 143 27.36 8.07 7.96
CA PHE A 143 25.94 7.77 8.05
C PHE A 143 25.22 8.88 8.83
N LEU A 144 24.28 9.55 8.18
CA LEU A 144 23.40 10.55 8.79
C LEU A 144 21.95 10.24 8.46
N HIS A 145 21.17 9.88 9.48
CA HIS A 145 19.76 9.54 9.35
C HIS A 145 18.93 10.38 10.33
N LEU A 146 18.17 11.32 9.79
CA LEU A 146 17.30 12.25 10.52
C LEU A 146 15.82 12.12 10.11
N ARG A 147 15.50 11.06 9.37
CA ARG A 147 14.19 10.85 8.78
C ARG A 147 13.08 10.79 9.84
N GLN A 148 11.86 11.18 9.47
CA GLN A 148 10.66 11.06 10.32
C GLN A 148 10.83 11.82 11.64
N ASN A 149 10.96 13.13 11.50
CA ASN A 149 11.02 14.12 12.58
C ASN A 149 10.25 15.38 12.15
N ASP A 150 10.27 16.43 12.97
CA ASP A 150 9.68 17.74 12.69
C ASP A 150 10.74 18.80 12.32
N ILE A 151 11.89 18.38 11.76
CA ILE A 151 13.00 19.27 11.41
C ILE A 151 12.60 20.17 10.25
N SER A 152 12.94 21.45 10.35
CA SER A 152 12.56 22.52 9.42
C SER A 152 13.77 23.36 8.99
N GLY A 153 13.54 24.35 8.13
CA GLY A 153 14.61 25.20 7.59
C GLY A 153 15.35 24.52 6.43
N GLU A 154 16.49 25.11 6.04
CA GLU A 154 17.24 24.67 4.87
C GLU A 154 18.23 23.55 5.19
N ILE A 155 18.60 22.76 4.18
CA ILE A 155 19.73 21.83 4.28
C ILE A 155 21.03 22.65 4.38
N PRO A 156 21.83 22.53 5.45
CA PRO A 156 23.04 23.34 5.60
C PRO A 156 24.08 23.00 4.54
N ALA A 157 24.57 24.04 3.84
CA ALA A 157 25.66 23.87 2.87
C ALA A 157 26.94 23.27 3.49
N SER A 158 27.12 23.42 4.81
CA SER A 158 28.24 22.86 5.56
C SER A 158 28.26 21.32 5.58
N LEU A 159 27.12 20.65 5.39
CA LEU A 159 27.06 19.18 5.28
C LEU A 159 27.94 18.67 4.13
N GLY A 160 28.11 19.45 3.06
CA GLY A 160 29.02 19.14 1.96
C GLY A 160 30.48 18.91 2.39
N ASN A 161 30.86 19.34 3.60
CA ASN A 161 32.22 19.13 4.11
C ASN A 161 32.43 17.76 4.79
N CYS A 162 31.41 16.90 4.86
CA CYS A 162 31.46 15.55 5.42
C CYS A 162 31.80 14.52 4.34
N HIS A 163 32.99 14.61 3.74
CA HIS A 163 33.36 13.88 2.52
C HIS A 163 33.28 12.34 2.60
N GLN A 164 33.18 11.76 3.79
CA GLN A 164 33.01 10.31 4.01
C GLN A 164 31.54 9.86 3.99
N LEU A 165 30.58 10.79 3.85
CA LEU A 165 29.15 10.48 3.88
C LEU A 165 28.78 9.52 2.73
N THR A 166 28.20 8.38 3.11
CA THR A 166 27.71 7.34 2.20
C THR A 166 26.18 7.31 2.16
N ILE A 167 25.54 7.62 3.29
CA ILE A 167 24.09 7.69 3.43
C ILE A 167 23.72 9.04 4.04
N LEU A 168 22.90 9.79 3.30
CA LEU A 168 22.23 11.01 3.75
C LEU A 168 20.72 10.78 3.63
N ASP A 169 20.06 10.63 4.77
CA ASP A 169 18.61 10.47 4.81
C ASP A 169 17.97 11.50 5.74
N LEU A 170 17.28 12.46 5.10
CA LEU A 170 16.59 13.60 5.70
C LEU A 170 15.09 13.58 5.35
N ALA A 171 14.57 12.43 4.92
CA ALA A 171 13.20 12.33 4.43
C ALA A 171 12.15 12.53 5.53
N ASP A 172 10.87 12.68 5.16
CA ASP A 172 9.74 12.78 6.10
C ASP A 172 9.98 13.84 7.19
N ASN A 173 10.21 15.08 6.75
CA ASN A 173 10.49 16.24 7.59
C ASN A 173 9.80 17.50 6.99
N ARG A 174 10.10 18.67 7.54
CA ARG A 174 9.58 19.98 7.10
C ARG A 174 10.67 20.85 6.45
N LEU A 175 11.70 20.24 5.87
CA LEU A 175 12.82 20.97 5.26
C LEU A 175 12.35 21.78 4.05
N SER A 176 12.95 22.94 3.84
CA SER A 176 12.63 23.87 2.77
C SER A 176 13.89 24.43 2.11
N GLY A 177 13.73 25.39 1.20
CA GLY A 177 14.85 25.95 0.44
C GLY A 177 15.33 25.03 -0.67
N THR A 178 16.54 25.30 -1.16
CA THR A 178 17.15 24.57 -2.29
C THR A 178 18.10 23.48 -1.81
N ILE A 179 18.38 22.49 -2.68
CA ILE A 179 19.45 21.52 -2.43
C ILE A 179 20.81 22.23 -2.62
N PRO A 180 21.71 22.28 -1.61
CA PRO A 180 22.97 23.00 -1.73
C PRO A 180 23.92 22.37 -2.75
N ALA A 181 24.54 23.21 -3.60
CA ALA A 181 25.56 22.76 -4.56
C ALA A 181 26.76 22.09 -3.88
N THR A 182 27.06 22.45 -2.63
CA THR A 182 28.16 21.86 -1.85
C THR A 182 27.96 20.37 -1.54
N LEU A 183 26.74 19.82 -1.64
CA LEU A 183 26.53 18.38 -1.53
C LEU A 183 27.29 17.61 -2.63
N ALA A 184 27.64 18.24 -3.74
CA ALA A 184 28.50 17.68 -4.78
C ALA A 184 29.88 17.24 -4.29
N HIS A 185 30.35 17.75 -3.15
CA HIS A 185 31.63 17.34 -2.54
C HIS A 185 31.54 15.98 -1.83
N LEU A 186 30.34 15.43 -1.63
CA LEU A 186 30.12 14.13 -1.00
C LEU A 186 30.36 12.98 -2.00
N GLN A 187 31.58 12.85 -2.49
CA GLN A 187 31.93 11.89 -3.55
C GLN A 187 31.74 10.41 -3.15
N SER A 188 31.69 10.13 -1.85
CA SER A 188 31.40 8.80 -1.29
C SER A 188 29.91 8.48 -1.22
N LEU A 189 29.03 9.44 -1.53
CA LEU A 189 27.59 9.33 -1.32
C LEU A 189 26.98 8.27 -2.23
N GLN A 190 26.27 7.33 -1.62
CA GLN A 190 25.59 6.22 -2.28
C GLN A 190 24.07 6.35 -2.18
N GLN A 191 23.57 6.92 -1.08
CA GLN A 191 22.13 7.06 -0.84
C GLN A 191 21.81 8.52 -0.50
N LEU A 192 20.94 9.12 -1.31
CA LEU A 192 20.42 10.47 -1.12
C LEU A 192 18.90 10.39 -1.01
N MET A 193 18.40 10.48 0.23
CA MET A 193 16.98 10.37 0.55
C MET A 193 16.50 11.70 1.14
N LEU A 194 15.72 12.46 0.36
CA LEU A 194 15.23 13.79 0.72
C LEU A 194 13.71 13.93 0.53
N TYR A 195 13.01 12.82 0.36
CA TYR A 195 11.60 12.82 -0.01
C TYR A 195 10.68 13.29 1.12
N ASN A 196 9.44 13.64 0.76
CA ASN A 196 8.41 14.12 1.68
C ASN A 196 8.89 15.29 2.55
N ASN A 197 9.23 16.37 1.86
CA ASN A 197 9.67 17.65 2.42
C ASN A 197 9.07 18.80 1.60
N SER A 198 9.52 20.03 1.84
CA SER A 198 9.14 21.23 1.07
C SER A 198 10.31 21.82 0.28
N LEU A 199 11.27 20.99 -0.15
CA LEU A 199 12.42 21.42 -0.95
C LEU A 199 11.96 21.94 -2.31
N GLN A 200 12.61 22.98 -2.82
CA GLN A 200 12.20 23.67 -4.05
C GLN A 200 13.40 24.12 -4.89
N GLY A 201 13.10 24.58 -6.11
CA GLY A 201 14.10 25.05 -7.06
C GLY A 201 14.76 23.91 -7.84
N SER A 202 15.70 24.29 -8.70
CA SER A 202 16.39 23.35 -9.60
C SER A 202 17.55 22.64 -8.91
N LEU A 203 17.85 21.42 -9.34
CA LEU A 203 19.05 20.71 -8.90
C LEU A 203 20.31 21.47 -9.36
N PRO A 204 21.28 21.74 -8.45
CA PRO A 204 22.56 22.33 -8.82
C PRO A 204 23.34 21.46 -9.80
N TYR A 205 23.94 22.07 -10.82
CA TYR A 205 24.71 21.36 -11.85
C TYR A 205 25.92 20.60 -11.27
N GLU A 206 26.51 21.10 -10.19
CA GLU A 206 27.65 20.50 -9.51
C GLU A 206 27.37 19.07 -9.00
N LEU A 207 26.09 18.72 -8.76
CA LEU A 207 25.69 17.38 -8.35
C LEU A 207 26.09 16.29 -9.36
N THR A 208 26.47 16.67 -10.59
CA THR A 208 27.07 15.76 -11.57
C THR A 208 28.33 15.05 -11.05
N ASN A 209 28.99 15.59 -10.03
CA ASN A 209 30.15 14.98 -9.36
C ASN A 209 29.79 13.77 -8.46
N LEU A 210 28.51 13.52 -8.18
CA LEU A 210 28.04 12.40 -7.36
C LEU A 210 27.97 11.09 -8.17
N ALA A 211 29.14 10.58 -8.55
CA ALA A 211 29.26 9.42 -9.43
C ALA A 211 28.91 8.06 -8.75
N ASN A 212 28.83 8.02 -7.43
CA ASN A 212 28.68 6.77 -6.65
C ASN A 212 27.24 6.50 -6.16
N LEU A 213 26.27 7.30 -6.60
CA LEU A 213 24.88 7.14 -6.18
C LEU A 213 24.29 5.80 -6.64
N THR A 214 23.65 5.10 -5.71
CA THR A 214 22.92 3.86 -5.94
C THR A 214 21.42 4.04 -5.70
N ARG A 215 21.04 4.90 -4.75
CA ARG A 215 19.64 5.21 -4.43
C ARG A 215 19.44 6.70 -4.33
N VAL A 216 18.49 7.20 -5.09
CA VAL A 216 18.03 8.59 -5.05
C VAL A 216 16.54 8.57 -4.83
N ASN A 217 16.07 9.28 -3.80
CA ASN A 217 14.65 9.52 -3.59
C ASN A 217 14.43 10.99 -3.19
N LEU A 218 13.86 11.76 -4.12
CA LEU A 218 13.49 13.16 -3.93
C LEU A 218 11.97 13.38 -4.00
N SER A 219 11.19 12.30 -3.95
CA SER A 219 9.74 12.36 -4.18
C SER A 219 9.01 13.26 -3.19
N HIS A 220 7.81 13.74 -3.56
CA HIS A 220 6.97 14.58 -2.70
C HIS A 220 7.72 15.84 -2.20
N ASN A 221 8.16 16.66 -3.14
CA ASN A 221 8.78 17.96 -2.91
C ASN A 221 8.24 18.96 -3.95
N LYS A 222 8.87 20.14 -4.06
CA LYS A 222 8.54 21.20 -5.03
C LYS A 222 9.72 21.48 -5.97
N LEU A 223 10.57 20.48 -6.22
CA LEU A 223 11.76 20.60 -7.08
C LEU A 223 11.36 20.73 -8.55
N ASN A 224 12.13 21.48 -9.33
CA ASN A 224 11.85 21.72 -10.75
C ASN A 224 13.11 21.66 -11.63
N GLY A 225 12.98 21.99 -12.92
CA GLY A 225 14.08 21.95 -13.86
C GLY A 225 14.40 20.53 -14.35
N SER A 226 15.69 20.24 -14.53
CA SER A 226 16.18 18.94 -15.03
C SER A 226 16.73 18.05 -13.92
N ILE A 227 16.53 16.73 -14.07
CA ILE A 227 17.18 15.70 -13.23
C ILE A 227 18.60 15.35 -13.68
N ALA A 228 19.08 15.92 -14.80
CA ALA A 228 20.40 15.62 -15.37
C ALA A 228 21.57 15.72 -14.39
N PRO A 229 21.60 16.66 -13.43
CA PRO A 229 22.70 16.74 -12.46
C PRO A 229 22.87 15.48 -11.61
N LEU A 230 21.83 14.67 -11.42
CA LEU A 230 21.94 13.41 -10.69
C LEU A 230 22.19 12.22 -11.59
N CYS A 231 22.05 12.32 -12.91
CA CYS A 231 22.13 11.17 -13.83
C CYS A 231 23.57 10.75 -14.22
N SER A 232 24.60 11.25 -13.53
CA SER A 232 26.00 10.90 -13.81
C SER A 232 26.40 9.49 -13.34
N SER A 233 25.73 8.93 -12.34
CA SER A 233 26.05 7.59 -11.85
C SER A 233 25.54 6.49 -12.78
N ARG A 234 26.28 5.38 -12.82
CA ARG A 234 25.96 4.17 -13.60
C ARG A 234 25.58 2.96 -12.74
N ASN A 235 25.40 3.19 -11.44
CA ASN A 235 25.14 2.14 -10.45
C ASN A 235 23.83 2.34 -9.68
N PHE A 236 22.89 3.10 -10.26
CA PHE A 236 21.55 3.24 -9.69
C PHE A 236 20.88 1.87 -9.59
N LEU A 237 20.36 1.58 -8.40
CA LEU A 237 19.42 0.50 -8.11
C LEU A 237 17.97 1.03 -8.08
N SER A 238 17.79 2.26 -7.58
CA SER A 238 16.50 2.93 -7.48
C SER A 238 16.65 4.43 -7.72
N PHE A 239 15.76 5.00 -8.52
CA PHE A 239 15.68 6.43 -8.78
C PHE A 239 14.23 6.88 -8.71
N ASP A 240 13.88 7.69 -7.71
CA ASP A 240 12.53 8.19 -7.47
C ASP A 240 12.53 9.72 -7.31
N VAL A 241 11.78 10.39 -8.17
CA VAL A 241 11.54 11.84 -8.11
C VAL A 241 10.05 12.18 -8.25
N THR A 242 9.18 11.21 -7.94
CA THR A 242 7.72 11.35 -8.13
C THR A 242 7.14 12.53 -7.35
N ASN A 243 6.04 13.11 -7.83
CA ASN A 243 5.33 14.20 -7.14
C ASN A 243 6.25 15.42 -6.90
N ASN A 244 6.74 16.01 -7.99
CA ASN A 244 7.54 17.23 -8.03
C ASN A 244 7.08 18.11 -9.21
N ALA A 245 7.89 19.09 -9.61
CA ALA A 245 7.64 19.99 -10.72
C ALA A 245 8.79 19.95 -11.77
N PHE A 246 9.48 18.81 -11.94
CA PHE A 246 10.52 18.67 -12.98
C PHE A 246 9.90 18.79 -14.37
N ASP A 247 10.45 19.67 -15.21
CA ASP A 247 9.77 20.18 -16.42
C ASP A 247 10.61 20.06 -17.72
N HIS A 248 11.85 19.58 -17.61
CA HIS A 248 12.72 19.32 -18.76
C HIS A 248 12.53 17.90 -19.32
N GLU A 249 13.23 17.56 -20.40
CA GLU A 249 13.25 16.19 -20.90
C GLU A 249 13.93 15.21 -19.93
N ILE A 250 13.50 13.94 -19.97
CA ILE A 250 14.16 12.86 -19.23
C ILE A 250 15.57 12.66 -19.84
N PRO A 251 16.66 12.83 -19.06
CA PRO A 251 18.02 12.68 -19.58
C PRO A 251 18.29 11.24 -20.01
N HIS A 252 18.76 11.06 -21.25
CA HIS A 252 19.09 9.73 -21.78
C HIS A 252 20.17 9.00 -20.96
N GLN A 253 20.99 9.74 -20.20
CA GLN A 253 22.05 9.21 -19.35
C GLN A 253 21.53 8.25 -18.27
N ILE A 254 20.29 8.42 -17.80
CA ILE A 254 19.69 7.52 -16.79
C ILE A 254 19.61 6.07 -17.29
N GLY A 255 19.53 5.88 -18.61
CA GLY A 255 19.53 4.57 -19.26
C GLY A 255 20.88 3.84 -19.22
N TYR A 256 21.98 4.49 -18.82
CA TYR A 256 23.31 3.87 -18.75
C TYR A 256 23.64 3.24 -17.39
N SER A 257 22.62 3.01 -16.56
CA SER A 257 22.73 2.30 -15.29
C SER A 257 22.09 0.91 -15.39
N PRO A 258 22.78 -0.12 -15.92
CA PRO A 258 22.17 -1.40 -16.28
C PRO A 258 21.56 -2.18 -15.09
N VAL A 259 21.99 -1.85 -13.87
CA VAL A 259 21.51 -2.42 -12.61
C VAL A 259 20.29 -1.69 -12.03
N LEU A 260 19.75 -0.68 -12.72
CA LEU A 260 18.56 0.06 -12.26
C LEU A 260 17.33 -0.84 -12.29
N GLU A 261 16.74 -1.05 -11.12
CA GLU A 261 15.60 -1.95 -10.94
C GLU A 261 14.29 -1.19 -10.89
N ARG A 262 14.29 0.03 -10.32
CA ARG A 262 13.10 0.87 -10.14
C ARG A 262 13.36 2.30 -10.61
N LEU A 263 12.61 2.74 -11.62
CA LEU A 263 12.61 4.11 -12.11
C LEU A 263 11.22 4.72 -11.95
N ARG A 264 11.11 5.74 -11.09
CA ARG A 264 9.85 6.42 -10.75
C ARG A 264 9.98 7.92 -10.98
N LEU A 265 9.38 8.40 -12.05
CA LEU A 265 9.38 9.80 -12.49
C LEU A 265 7.95 10.39 -12.54
N GLY A 266 6.95 9.64 -12.11
CA GLY A 266 5.55 10.01 -12.23
C GLY A 266 5.13 11.30 -11.50
N ASN A 267 4.01 11.90 -11.91
CA ASN A 267 3.46 13.15 -11.36
C ASN A 267 4.48 14.29 -11.34
N ASN A 268 4.92 14.68 -12.54
CA ASN A 268 5.85 15.77 -12.79
C ASN A 268 5.37 16.56 -14.04
N GLN A 269 6.26 17.33 -14.66
CA GLN A 269 6.01 18.07 -15.89
C GLN A 269 7.01 17.65 -16.99
N PHE A 270 7.57 16.45 -16.93
CA PHE A 270 8.59 16.00 -17.90
C PHE A 270 8.05 16.08 -19.33
N THR A 271 8.84 16.69 -20.22
CA THR A 271 8.49 16.91 -21.63
C THR A 271 9.32 16.01 -22.56
N GLY A 272 9.10 16.14 -23.88
CA GLY A 272 9.87 15.42 -24.89
C GLY A 272 9.41 13.97 -25.07
N LYS A 273 10.30 13.11 -25.57
CA LYS A 273 10.02 11.68 -25.80
C LYS A 273 10.59 10.83 -24.67
N ILE A 274 10.00 9.65 -24.45
CA ILE A 274 10.63 8.63 -23.60
C ILE A 274 11.98 8.22 -24.23
N PRO A 275 13.11 8.36 -23.51
CA PRO A 275 14.43 8.03 -24.08
C PRO A 275 14.54 6.54 -24.44
N TRP A 276 15.00 6.25 -25.65
CA TRP A 276 15.23 4.86 -26.09
C TRP A 276 16.26 4.12 -25.22
N THR A 277 17.16 4.87 -24.57
CA THR A 277 18.18 4.34 -23.67
C THR A 277 17.59 3.66 -22.43
N LEU A 278 16.32 3.91 -22.08
CA LEU A 278 15.66 3.16 -21.00
C LEU A 278 15.57 1.65 -21.31
N GLY A 279 15.57 1.26 -22.58
CA GLY A 279 15.65 -0.14 -22.98
C GLY A 279 16.98 -0.83 -22.66
N LEU A 280 18.03 -0.09 -22.31
CA LEU A 280 19.32 -0.64 -21.88
C LEU A 280 19.30 -1.10 -20.40
N LEU A 281 18.24 -0.76 -19.66
CA LEU A 281 18.07 -1.09 -18.25
C LEU A 281 17.60 -2.55 -18.07
N GLN A 282 18.53 -3.50 -18.17
CA GLN A 282 18.21 -4.93 -18.10
C GLN A 282 17.72 -5.39 -16.72
N GLY A 283 18.05 -4.65 -15.65
CA GLY A 283 17.56 -4.87 -14.30
C GLY A 283 16.13 -4.38 -14.04
N LEU A 284 15.57 -3.56 -14.93
CA LEU A 284 14.36 -2.77 -14.66
C LEU A 284 13.14 -3.68 -14.52
N PHE A 285 12.51 -3.65 -13.34
CA PHE A 285 11.25 -4.34 -13.10
C PHE A 285 10.06 -3.40 -12.90
N LEU A 286 10.30 -2.15 -12.50
CA LEU A 286 9.26 -1.11 -12.34
C LEU A 286 9.67 0.15 -13.08
N LEU A 287 8.83 0.58 -14.02
CA LEU A 287 8.91 1.85 -14.72
C LEU A 287 7.61 2.62 -14.52
N ASP A 288 7.69 3.77 -13.87
CA ASP A 288 6.57 4.69 -13.64
C ASP A 288 6.94 6.07 -14.19
N LEU A 289 6.32 6.44 -15.31
CA LEU A 289 6.41 7.76 -15.95
C LEU A 289 5.05 8.48 -15.99
N SER A 290 4.09 8.03 -15.18
CA SER A 290 2.70 8.50 -15.18
C SER A 290 2.58 10.01 -14.90
N GLY A 291 1.49 10.67 -15.30
CA GLY A 291 1.21 12.06 -14.91
C GLY A 291 2.30 13.05 -15.32
N ASN A 292 2.63 13.09 -16.61
CA ASN A 292 3.66 13.96 -17.19
C ASN A 292 3.19 14.56 -18.53
N LEU A 293 4.08 15.26 -19.23
CA LEU A 293 3.83 15.86 -20.56
C LEU A 293 4.59 15.11 -21.67
N LEU A 294 4.87 13.82 -21.47
CA LEU A 294 5.66 13.01 -22.40
C LEU A 294 4.89 12.76 -23.69
N SER A 295 5.58 12.81 -24.82
CA SER A 295 5.00 12.75 -26.16
C SER A 295 5.70 11.74 -27.06
N GLY A 296 5.10 11.47 -28.23
CA GLY A 296 5.62 10.51 -29.19
C GLY A 296 5.29 9.06 -28.82
N GLU A 297 5.89 8.12 -29.56
CA GLU A 297 5.62 6.69 -29.39
C GLU A 297 6.40 6.09 -28.21
N VAL A 298 5.84 5.03 -27.61
CA VAL A 298 6.54 4.21 -26.62
C VAL A 298 7.71 3.48 -27.31
N PRO A 299 8.96 3.69 -26.88
CA PRO A 299 10.13 3.20 -27.60
C PRO A 299 10.22 1.67 -27.58
N VAL A 300 10.39 1.07 -28.76
CA VAL A 300 10.53 -0.39 -28.94
C VAL A 300 11.67 -1.00 -28.15
N GLN A 301 12.69 -0.22 -27.80
CA GLN A 301 13.83 -0.68 -27.01
C GLN A 301 13.42 -1.15 -25.62
N LEU A 302 12.29 -0.70 -25.06
CA LEU A 302 11.75 -1.23 -23.79
C LEU A 302 11.41 -2.73 -23.86
N SER A 303 11.26 -3.30 -25.06
CA SER A 303 11.14 -4.75 -25.25
C SER A 303 12.36 -5.55 -24.76
N LEU A 304 13.51 -4.90 -24.54
CA LEU A 304 14.72 -5.52 -24.00
C LEU A 304 14.70 -5.63 -22.47
N CYS A 305 13.80 -4.93 -21.77
CA CYS A 305 13.64 -4.97 -20.32
C CYS A 305 12.87 -6.23 -19.89
N ASN A 306 13.50 -7.41 -20.02
CA ASN A 306 12.86 -8.71 -19.76
C ASN A 306 12.42 -8.94 -18.31
N ARG A 307 12.86 -8.08 -17.37
CA ARG A 307 12.46 -8.11 -15.96
C ARG A 307 11.25 -7.25 -15.65
N LEU A 308 10.72 -6.51 -16.63
CA LEU A 308 9.63 -5.56 -16.43
C LEU A 308 8.37 -6.29 -15.94
N THR A 309 7.88 -5.87 -14.78
CA THR A 309 6.66 -6.37 -14.12
C THR A 309 5.59 -5.31 -14.09
N HIS A 310 5.98 -4.04 -13.94
CA HIS A 310 5.09 -2.89 -13.86
C HIS A 310 5.54 -1.84 -14.88
N LEU A 311 4.67 -1.50 -15.81
CA LEU A 311 4.84 -0.41 -16.76
C LEU A 311 3.67 0.55 -16.64
N ASP A 312 3.94 1.70 -16.02
CA ASP A 312 2.96 2.76 -15.79
C ASP A 312 3.33 4.02 -16.58
N LEU A 313 2.50 4.35 -17.55
CA LEU A 313 2.65 5.46 -18.50
C LEU A 313 1.35 6.29 -18.58
N ASP A 314 0.48 6.18 -17.58
CA ASP A 314 -0.82 6.88 -17.55
C ASP A 314 -0.67 8.40 -17.64
N HIS A 315 -1.72 9.10 -18.07
CA HIS A 315 -1.83 10.56 -18.06
C HIS A 315 -0.62 11.27 -18.70
N ASN A 316 -0.47 11.10 -20.00
CA ASN A 316 0.61 11.71 -20.79
C ASN A 316 0.07 12.17 -22.16
N HIS A 317 0.97 12.51 -23.08
CA HIS A 317 0.66 12.85 -24.48
C HIS A 317 1.24 11.81 -25.46
N LEU A 318 1.36 10.55 -25.03
CA LEU A 318 1.92 9.48 -25.85
C LEU A 318 0.99 9.17 -27.01
N SER A 319 1.57 8.96 -28.20
CA SER A 319 0.83 8.75 -29.44
C SER A 319 1.32 7.50 -30.17
N GLY A 320 0.70 7.21 -31.33
CA GLY A 320 0.96 5.98 -32.08
C GLY A 320 0.16 4.78 -31.57
N PRO A 321 0.47 3.57 -32.04
CA PRO A 321 -0.26 2.36 -31.67
C PRO A 321 0.13 1.82 -30.30
N VAL A 322 -0.77 1.05 -29.69
CA VAL A 322 -0.42 0.22 -28.52
C VAL A 322 0.72 -0.72 -28.93
N PRO A 323 1.85 -0.76 -28.20
CA PRO A 323 3.03 -1.45 -28.69
C PRO A 323 2.90 -2.98 -28.68
N PHE A 324 2.95 -3.61 -29.87
CA PHE A 324 2.79 -5.07 -30.02
C PHE A 324 3.87 -5.88 -29.28
N TRP A 325 5.07 -5.31 -29.11
CA TRP A 325 6.21 -5.98 -28.47
C TRP A 325 6.02 -6.17 -26.97
N ILE A 326 5.04 -5.50 -26.34
CA ILE A 326 4.68 -5.71 -24.93
C ILE A 326 4.33 -7.17 -24.68
N GLY A 327 3.67 -7.81 -25.65
CA GLY A 327 3.35 -9.25 -25.65
C GLY A 327 4.52 -10.20 -25.46
N ARG A 328 5.76 -9.72 -25.59
CA ARG A 328 6.99 -10.50 -25.44
C ARG A 328 7.64 -10.36 -24.06
N LEU A 329 7.12 -9.47 -23.20
CA LEU A 329 7.64 -9.25 -21.86
C LEU A 329 7.17 -10.39 -20.94
N PRO A 330 8.07 -11.27 -20.47
CA PRO A 330 7.67 -12.53 -19.83
C PRO A 330 7.11 -12.36 -18.42
N LEU A 331 7.47 -11.28 -17.73
CA LEU A 331 7.11 -11.04 -16.33
C LEU A 331 6.07 -9.93 -16.15
N LEU A 332 5.56 -9.33 -17.24
CA LEU A 332 4.68 -8.18 -17.13
C LEU A 332 3.36 -8.55 -16.46
N GLY A 333 3.10 -7.92 -15.31
CA GLY A 333 1.91 -8.07 -14.48
C GLY A 333 0.98 -6.86 -14.56
N GLU A 334 1.52 -5.66 -14.78
CA GLU A 334 0.74 -4.43 -14.83
C GLU A 334 1.15 -3.59 -16.03
N LEU A 335 0.15 -3.27 -16.86
CA LEU A 335 0.29 -2.34 -17.97
C LEU A 335 -0.78 -1.25 -17.86
N LYS A 336 -0.31 -0.01 -17.76
CA LYS A 336 -1.11 1.19 -17.60
C LYS A 336 -0.68 2.23 -18.64
N LEU A 337 -1.60 2.58 -19.53
CA LEU A 337 -1.44 3.55 -20.63
C LEU A 337 -2.66 4.47 -20.77
N SER A 338 -3.46 4.60 -19.72
CA SER A 338 -4.69 5.39 -19.67
C SER A 338 -4.41 6.88 -19.91
N ASP A 339 -5.41 7.60 -20.39
CA ASP A 339 -5.36 9.06 -20.61
C ASP A 339 -4.15 9.52 -21.44
N ASN A 340 -4.09 9.00 -22.67
CA ASN A 340 -3.05 9.30 -23.65
C ASN A 340 -3.67 9.58 -25.04
N GLN A 341 -2.84 9.72 -26.07
CA GLN A 341 -3.26 9.93 -27.46
C GLN A 341 -3.02 8.69 -28.32
N LEU A 342 -3.04 7.48 -27.72
CA LEU A 342 -2.82 6.24 -28.45
C LEU A 342 -3.97 5.98 -29.43
N SER A 343 -3.66 5.42 -30.58
CA SER A 343 -4.60 5.20 -31.67
C SER A 343 -4.38 3.87 -32.39
N GLY A 344 -5.28 3.51 -33.30
CA GLY A 344 -5.21 2.22 -33.98
C GLY A 344 -5.79 1.07 -33.15
N THR A 345 -5.54 -0.16 -33.60
CA THR A 345 -6.17 -1.36 -33.03
C THR A 345 -5.38 -1.96 -31.88
N LEU A 346 -6.08 -2.65 -30.97
CA LEU A 346 -5.44 -3.51 -29.96
C LEU A 346 -4.66 -4.65 -30.65
N PRO A 347 -3.33 -4.75 -30.49
CA PRO A 347 -2.55 -5.81 -31.12
C PRO A 347 -2.82 -7.16 -30.45
N GLN A 348 -2.99 -8.20 -31.24
CA GLN A 348 -3.21 -9.57 -30.74
C GLN A 348 -2.05 -10.06 -29.87
N GLU A 349 -0.83 -9.58 -30.14
CA GLU A 349 0.40 -9.95 -29.43
C GLU A 349 0.37 -9.53 -27.97
N LEU A 350 -0.31 -8.42 -27.63
CA LEU A 350 -0.47 -7.94 -26.25
C LEU A 350 -1.02 -9.05 -25.34
N PHE A 351 -1.89 -9.90 -25.88
CA PHE A 351 -2.54 -10.97 -25.14
C PHE A 351 -1.70 -12.25 -24.99
N ASN A 352 -0.42 -12.20 -25.36
CA ASN A 352 0.55 -13.24 -25.02
C ASN A 352 1.18 -13.05 -23.62
N CYS A 353 0.97 -11.90 -22.95
CA CYS A 353 1.43 -11.66 -21.58
C CYS A 353 0.62 -12.50 -20.57
N SER A 354 1.00 -13.76 -20.36
CA SER A 354 0.24 -14.70 -19.52
C SER A 354 0.22 -14.37 -18.02
N ASN A 355 1.06 -13.43 -17.57
CA ASN A 355 1.15 -12.98 -16.18
C ASN A 355 0.40 -11.67 -15.92
N LEU A 356 -0.20 -11.05 -16.96
CA LEU A 356 -0.83 -9.75 -16.85
C LEU A 356 -2.05 -9.81 -15.92
N LEU A 357 -2.04 -9.01 -14.87
CA LEU A 357 -3.07 -8.85 -13.85
C LEU A 357 -3.93 -7.61 -14.10
N VAL A 358 -3.29 -6.52 -14.57
CA VAL A 358 -3.93 -5.23 -14.80
C VAL A 358 -3.62 -4.77 -16.22
N LEU A 359 -4.68 -4.44 -16.97
CA LEU A 359 -4.60 -3.80 -18.27
C LEU A 359 -5.52 -2.58 -18.29
N SER A 360 -4.92 -1.39 -18.30
CA SER A 360 -5.64 -0.11 -18.40
C SER A 360 -5.20 0.64 -19.65
N LEU A 361 -6.17 0.89 -20.54
CA LEU A 361 -5.99 1.62 -21.80
C LEU A 361 -7.11 2.66 -22.02
N ASP A 362 -7.81 3.05 -20.95
CA ASP A 362 -8.92 3.99 -21.01
C ASP A 362 -8.49 5.41 -21.40
N GLY A 363 -9.43 6.25 -21.82
CA GLY A 363 -9.14 7.65 -22.16
C GLY A 363 -8.18 7.81 -23.37
N ASN A 364 -8.29 6.95 -24.38
CA ASN A 364 -7.45 6.96 -25.58
C ASN A 364 -8.29 7.05 -26.87
N SER A 365 -7.64 7.00 -28.04
CA SER A 365 -8.28 6.99 -29.37
C SER A 365 -8.20 5.61 -30.05
N LEU A 366 -8.23 4.52 -29.29
CA LEU A 366 -8.13 3.16 -29.82
C LEU A 366 -9.38 2.77 -30.60
N ASN A 367 -9.21 2.11 -31.73
CA ASN A 367 -10.29 1.70 -32.63
C ASN A 367 -10.25 0.20 -32.96
N GLY A 368 -11.16 -0.25 -33.81
CA GLY A 368 -11.28 -1.67 -34.15
C GLY A 368 -11.86 -2.51 -33.02
N THR A 369 -11.73 -3.83 -33.14
CA THR A 369 -12.36 -4.80 -32.23
C THR A 369 -11.46 -5.16 -31.06
N ILE A 370 -12.07 -5.62 -29.96
CA ILE A 370 -11.37 -6.34 -28.89
C ILE A 370 -10.99 -7.74 -29.43
N PRO A 371 -9.70 -8.10 -29.57
CA PRO A 371 -9.30 -9.39 -30.13
C PRO A 371 -9.71 -10.55 -29.22
N PRO A 372 -10.17 -11.69 -29.78
CA PRO A 372 -10.57 -12.86 -28.99
C PRO A 372 -9.43 -13.45 -28.16
N GLU A 373 -8.17 -13.18 -28.53
CA GLU A 373 -6.97 -13.54 -27.78
C GLU A 373 -6.96 -13.00 -26.36
N ILE A 374 -7.76 -11.97 -26.02
CA ILE A 374 -7.95 -11.50 -24.63
C ILE A 374 -8.21 -12.67 -23.67
N GLY A 375 -8.94 -13.70 -24.11
CA GLY A 375 -9.24 -14.88 -23.32
C GLY A 375 -8.02 -15.75 -22.96
N LYS A 376 -6.83 -15.49 -23.52
CA LYS A 376 -5.57 -16.17 -23.18
C LYS A 376 -5.01 -15.73 -21.82
N ILE A 377 -5.25 -14.48 -21.41
CA ILE A 377 -4.70 -13.92 -20.16
C ILE A 377 -5.55 -14.36 -18.95
N LYS A 378 -5.46 -15.62 -18.54
CA LYS A 378 -6.24 -16.15 -17.40
C LYS A 378 -5.93 -15.50 -16.05
N SER A 379 -4.80 -14.81 -15.96
CA SER A 379 -4.34 -14.07 -14.78
C SER A 379 -5.05 -12.73 -14.59
N LEU A 380 -5.74 -12.21 -15.61
CA LEU A 380 -6.24 -10.83 -15.60
C LEU A 380 -7.31 -10.61 -14.52
N ASN A 381 -7.09 -9.62 -13.67
CA ASN A 381 -7.98 -9.18 -12.60
C ASN A 381 -8.73 -7.89 -13.00
N VAL A 382 -8.05 -6.96 -13.68
CA VAL A 382 -8.61 -5.67 -14.09
C VAL A 382 -8.43 -5.48 -15.58
N LEU A 383 -9.53 -5.17 -16.27
CA LEU A 383 -9.55 -4.74 -17.66
C LEU A 383 -10.32 -3.43 -17.78
N ASN A 384 -9.62 -2.35 -18.11
CA ASN A 384 -10.22 -1.05 -18.39
C ASN A 384 -9.92 -0.60 -19.82
N LEU A 385 -10.96 -0.48 -20.64
CA LEU A 385 -10.92 0.02 -22.02
C LEU A 385 -11.90 1.18 -22.23
N GLU A 386 -12.33 1.82 -21.15
CA GLU A 386 -13.31 2.90 -21.13
C GLU A 386 -12.89 4.10 -22.01
N SER A 387 -13.86 4.88 -22.48
CA SER A 387 -13.61 6.11 -23.25
C SER A 387 -12.62 5.94 -24.41
N ASN A 388 -12.97 5.06 -25.35
CA ASN A 388 -12.21 4.79 -26.57
C ASN A 388 -13.14 4.78 -27.81
N GLN A 389 -12.58 4.49 -28.99
CA GLN A 389 -13.32 4.40 -30.25
C GLN A 389 -13.51 2.93 -30.71
N LEU A 390 -13.46 1.97 -29.77
CA LEU A 390 -13.54 0.55 -30.08
C LEU A 390 -14.88 0.25 -30.75
N SER A 391 -14.80 -0.25 -31.98
CA SER A 391 -15.91 -0.47 -32.88
C SER A 391 -15.54 -1.55 -33.89
N GLY A 392 -16.54 -2.28 -34.39
CA GLY A 392 -16.29 -3.34 -35.37
C GLY A 392 -15.72 -2.81 -36.68
N PRO A 393 -14.94 -3.59 -37.45
CA PRO A 393 -14.59 -3.19 -38.80
C PRO A 393 -15.85 -2.94 -39.65
N ILE A 394 -15.78 -1.91 -40.49
CA ILE A 394 -16.76 -1.66 -41.56
C ILE A 394 -16.30 -2.51 -42.76
N PRO A 395 -17.07 -3.49 -43.30
CA PRO A 395 -18.45 -3.88 -42.99
C PRO A 395 -18.57 -5.17 -42.11
N PRO A 396 -19.79 -5.65 -41.81
CA PRO A 396 -20.43 -5.75 -40.49
C PRO A 396 -19.95 -6.91 -39.58
N ALA A 397 -18.65 -7.07 -39.34
CA ALA A 397 -18.24 -7.73 -38.09
C ALA A 397 -18.39 -6.68 -36.98
N ILE A 398 -19.62 -6.59 -36.46
CA ILE A 398 -20.03 -5.75 -35.34
C ILE A 398 -18.93 -5.81 -34.25
N GLY A 399 -18.58 -4.66 -33.65
CA GLY A 399 -17.62 -4.55 -32.55
C GLY A 399 -18.15 -5.22 -31.29
N ARG A 400 -18.30 -6.53 -31.35
CA ARG A 400 -18.88 -7.35 -30.30
C ARG A 400 -17.85 -7.51 -29.22
N ILE A 401 -18.36 -7.58 -27.99
CA ILE A 401 -17.58 -8.13 -26.89
C ILE A 401 -17.29 -9.60 -27.25
N PRO A 402 -16.01 -10.04 -27.32
CA PRO A 402 -15.70 -11.41 -27.72
C PRO A 402 -16.16 -12.38 -26.62
N PRO A 403 -16.82 -13.50 -26.97
CA PRO A 403 -17.24 -14.51 -25.98
C PRO A 403 -16.09 -15.08 -25.14
N SER A 404 -14.86 -15.01 -25.65
CA SER A 404 -13.65 -15.43 -24.94
C SER A 404 -13.37 -14.61 -23.68
N ILE A 405 -13.93 -13.41 -23.52
CA ILE A 405 -13.83 -12.64 -22.27
C ILE A 405 -14.40 -13.41 -21.07
N GLY A 406 -15.43 -14.22 -21.30
CA GLY A 406 -16.04 -15.07 -20.27
C GLY A 406 -15.13 -16.17 -19.75
N THR A 407 -13.99 -16.38 -20.40
CA THR A 407 -12.98 -17.36 -19.99
C THR A 407 -11.96 -16.81 -19.00
N LEU A 408 -12.05 -15.52 -18.65
CA LEU A 408 -11.21 -14.82 -17.67
C LEU A 408 -11.76 -15.04 -16.25
N THR A 409 -11.45 -16.18 -15.66
CA THR A 409 -12.04 -16.62 -14.39
C THR A 409 -11.56 -15.84 -13.15
N LYS A 410 -10.51 -15.02 -13.28
CA LYS A 410 -9.97 -14.17 -12.21
C LYS A 410 -10.38 -12.70 -12.34
N LEU A 411 -11.08 -12.32 -13.41
CA LEU A 411 -11.43 -10.93 -13.66
C LEU A 411 -12.40 -10.42 -12.60
N GLU A 412 -11.99 -9.38 -11.86
CA GLU A 412 -12.75 -8.75 -10.77
C GLU A 412 -13.42 -7.44 -11.25
N ALA A 413 -12.76 -6.69 -12.13
CA ALA A 413 -13.25 -5.44 -12.68
C ALA A 413 -13.16 -5.42 -14.22
N LEU A 414 -14.28 -5.11 -14.87
CA LEU A 414 -14.42 -4.95 -16.31
C LEU A 414 -15.13 -3.65 -16.64
N ASP A 415 -14.42 -2.70 -17.25
CA ASP A 415 -15.00 -1.48 -17.80
C ASP A 415 -14.74 -1.39 -19.31
N LEU A 416 -15.83 -1.38 -20.07
CA LEU A 416 -15.86 -1.21 -21.52
C LEU A 416 -16.76 -0.02 -21.92
N SER A 417 -17.09 0.85 -20.98
CA SER A 417 -18.05 1.92 -21.21
C SER A 417 -17.52 3.00 -22.15
N HIS A 418 -18.40 3.87 -22.64
CA HIS A 418 -18.04 4.99 -23.53
C HIS A 418 -17.24 4.55 -24.77
N ASN A 419 -17.79 3.58 -25.51
CA ASN A 419 -17.19 3.03 -26.73
C ASN A 419 -18.23 2.88 -27.85
N GLY A 420 -17.82 2.33 -28.99
CA GLY A 420 -18.68 2.00 -30.12
C GLY A 420 -19.10 0.53 -30.21
N LEU A 421 -19.00 -0.23 -29.10
CA LEU A 421 -19.26 -1.67 -29.11
C LEU A 421 -20.73 -1.96 -29.41
N ALA A 422 -21.00 -2.99 -30.19
CA ALA A 422 -22.33 -3.29 -30.70
C ALA A 422 -22.64 -4.79 -30.68
N GLY A 423 -23.91 -5.14 -30.93
CA GLY A 423 -24.39 -6.51 -30.88
C GLY A 423 -24.84 -6.93 -29.48
N GLU A 424 -25.09 -8.22 -29.30
CA GLU A 424 -25.58 -8.76 -28.03
C GLU A 424 -24.46 -8.89 -27.00
N VAL A 425 -24.80 -8.70 -25.71
CA VAL A 425 -23.89 -8.96 -24.60
C VAL A 425 -23.69 -10.49 -24.46
N PRO A 426 -22.47 -11.03 -24.64
CA PRO A 426 -22.24 -12.47 -24.66
C PRO A 426 -22.67 -13.14 -23.37
N SER A 427 -23.49 -14.19 -23.43
CA SER A 427 -24.03 -14.87 -22.24
C SER A 427 -22.94 -15.34 -21.27
N GLN A 428 -21.73 -15.62 -21.75
CA GLN A 428 -20.57 -15.99 -20.95
C GLN A 428 -20.19 -14.91 -19.92
N VAL A 429 -20.42 -13.62 -20.21
CA VAL A 429 -20.17 -12.53 -19.24
C VAL A 429 -21.06 -12.70 -18.01
N SER A 430 -22.33 -13.09 -18.19
CA SER A 430 -23.24 -13.36 -17.07
C SER A 430 -22.82 -14.54 -16.18
N GLU A 431 -21.96 -15.43 -16.69
CA GLU A 431 -21.48 -16.62 -15.98
C GLU A 431 -20.19 -16.37 -15.20
N MET A 432 -19.51 -15.24 -15.42
CA MET A 432 -18.24 -14.90 -14.77
C MET A 432 -18.45 -14.59 -13.28
N SER A 433 -18.33 -15.56 -12.39
CA SER A 433 -18.60 -15.36 -10.95
C SER A 433 -17.63 -14.41 -10.25
N SER A 434 -16.43 -14.18 -10.81
CA SER A 434 -15.39 -13.32 -10.23
C SER A 434 -15.65 -11.82 -10.40
N VAL A 435 -16.41 -11.41 -11.42
CA VAL A 435 -16.58 -9.99 -11.78
C VAL A 435 -17.48 -9.29 -10.77
N GLY A 436 -16.85 -8.53 -9.87
CA GLY A 436 -17.52 -7.67 -8.89
C GLY A 436 -17.98 -6.37 -9.52
N ARG A 437 -17.17 -5.78 -10.42
CA ARG A 437 -17.49 -4.53 -11.12
C ARG A 437 -17.60 -4.75 -12.62
N LEU A 438 -18.75 -4.41 -13.17
CA LEU A 438 -19.04 -4.43 -14.59
C LEU A 438 -19.58 -3.08 -15.01
N ASN A 439 -19.03 -2.51 -16.07
CA ASN A 439 -19.56 -1.31 -16.71
C ASN A 439 -19.48 -1.47 -18.24
N LEU A 440 -20.65 -1.55 -18.87
CA LEU A 440 -20.86 -1.67 -20.32
C LEU A 440 -21.70 -0.49 -20.84
N SER A 441 -21.84 0.57 -20.05
CA SER A 441 -22.68 1.73 -20.38
C SER A 441 -22.15 2.52 -21.59
N PHE A 442 -22.98 3.37 -22.17
CA PHE A 442 -22.65 4.27 -23.28
C PHE A 442 -21.95 3.57 -24.45
N ASN A 443 -22.59 2.50 -24.93
CA ASN A 443 -22.21 1.75 -26.14
C ASN A 443 -23.41 1.65 -27.11
N ARG A 444 -23.29 0.81 -28.16
CA ARG A 444 -24.34 0.48 -29.13
C ARG A 444 -24.82 -0.97 -28.97
N LEU A 445 -24.76 -1.52 -27.76
CA LEU A 445 -25.19 -2.88 -27.47
C LEU A 445 -26.71 -3.00 -27.65
N GLN A 446 -27.16 -4.20 -28.04
CA GLN A 446 -28.56 -4.46 -28.35
C GLN A 446 -28.99 -5.87 -27.92
N GLY A 447 -30.31 -6.10 -27.90
CA GLY A 447 -30.87 -7.41 -27.60
C GLY A 447 -31.28 -7.56 -26.14
N LYS A 448 -31.73 -8.77 -25.81
CA LYS A 448 -32.31 -9.07 -24.50
C LYS A 448 -31.24 -9.60 -23.54
N LEU A 449 -31.07 -8.93 -22.40
CA LEU A 449 -30.25 -9.40 -21.29
C LEU A 449 -30.89 -10.62 -20.62
N ASP A 450 -30.07 -11.65 -20.39
CA ASP A 450 -30.39 -12.79 -19.54
C ASP A 450 -30.69 -12.30 -18.10
N LYS A 451 -31.63 -12.96 -17.40
CA LYS A 451 -31.92 -12.69 -15.98
C LYS A 451 -30.68 -12.76 -15.10
N ARG A 452 -29.65 -13.52 -15.48
CA ARG A 452 -28.37 -13.60 -14.75
C ARG A 452 -27.61 -12.27 -14.70
N TYR A 453 -27.85 -11.35 -15.64
CA TYR A 453 -27.31 -9.99 -15.57
C TYR A 453 -27.93 -9.13 -14.48
N ALA A 454 -29.07 -9.55 -13.91
CA ALA A 454 -29.75 -8.80 -12.87
C ALA A 454 -28.86 -8.51 -11.67
N ARG A 455 -27.77 -9.28 -11.44
CA ARG A 455 -26.83 -9.12 -10.33
C ARG A 455 -26.04 -7.80 -10.33
N TRP A 456 -25.89 -7.14 -11.49
CA TRP A 456 -25.26 -5.82 -11.60
C TRP A 456 -26.32 -4.71 -11.64
N PRO A 457 -25.97 -3.46 -11.25
CA PRO A 457 -26.89 -2.33 -11.31
C PRO A 457 -27.27 -1.99 -12.75
N ALA A 458 -28.46 -1.40 -12.95
CA ALA A 458 -28.91 -0.95 -14.28
C ALA A 458 -27.95 0.06 -14.92
N THR A 459 -27.28 0.89 -14.09
CA THR A 459 -26.29 1.88 -14.52
C THR A 459 -25.11 1.26 -15.29
N ALA A 460 -24.79 -0.01 -15.04
CA ALA A 460 -23.76 -0.73 -15.79
C ALA A 460 -24.11 -0.91 -17.28
N PHE A 461 -25.35 -0.63 -17.70
CA PHE A 461 -25.83 -0.84 -19.06
C PHE A 461 -26.45 0.43 -19.68
N ASP A 462 -26.41 1.57 -18.98
CA ASP A 462 -27.02 2.83 -19.43
C ASP A 462 -26.50 3.28 -20.80
N GLY A 463 -27.26 4.12 -21.52
CA GLY A 463 -26.86 4.64 -22.83
C GLY A 463 -26.95 3.63 -24.00
N ASN A 464 -27.20 2.35 -23.76
CA ASN A 464 -27.44 1.34 -24.80
C ASN A 464 -28.92 1.26 -25.18
N LEU A 465 -29.37 2.08 -26.15
CA LEU A 465 -30.79 2.30 -26.47
C LEU A 465 -31.59 1.04 -26.84
N ASN A 466 -30.94 0.01 -27.39
CA ASN A 466 -31.58 -1.21 -27.86
C ASN A 466 -31.39 -2.42 -26.91
N LEU A 467 -30.84 -2.21 -25.71
CA LEU A 467 -30.80 -3.23 -24.66
C LEU A 467 -32.09 -3.23 -23.84
N CYS A 468 -32.58 -4.42 -23.51
CA CYS A 468 -33.76 -4.61 -22.66
C CYS A 468 -33.65 -5.90 -21.85
N GLY A 469 -34.50 -6.09 -20.85
CA GLY A 469 -34.44 -7.21 -19.90
C GLY A 469 -33.66 -6.88 -18.63
N SER A 470 -33.92 -7.62 -17.55
CA SER A 470 -33.38 -7.32 -16.21
C SER A 470 -31.84 -7.26 -16.21
N PRO A 471 -31.21 -6.22 -15.63
CA PRO A 471 -31.75 -5.22 -14.69
C PRO A 471 -32.46 -4.01 -15.34
N LEU A 472 -32.50 -3.93 -16.67
CA LEU A 472 -33.20 -2.88 -17.42
C LEU A 472 -34.71 -3.15 -17.52
N GLN A 473 -35.44 -2.26 -18.19
CA GLN A 473 -36.88 -2.41 -18.43
C GLN A 473 -37.19 -3.69 -19.23
N SER A 474 -38.37 -4.26 -19.02
CA SER A 474 -38.83 -5.42 -19.79
C SER A 474 -38.89 -5.09 -21.27
N CYS A 475 -38.37 -5.99 -22.11
CA CYS A 475 -38.48 -5.88 -23.56
C CYS A 475 -39.96 -5.81 -23.94
N LYS A 476 -40.47 -4.61 -24.23
CA LYS A 476 -41.75 -4.47 -24.91
C LYS A 476 -41.53 -4.91 -26.35
N ASP A 477 -42.50 -5.61 -26.92
CA ASP A 477 -42.55 -5.82 -28.36
C ASP A 477 -42.50 -4.43 -29.01
N ILE A 478 -41.35 -4.06 -29.56
CA ILE A 478 -41.24 -2.94 -30.48
C ILE A 478 -42.01 -3.43 -31.72
N LYS A 479 -43.34 -3.27 -31.69
CA LYS A 479 -44.11 -3.26 -32.92
C LYS A 479 -43.49 -2.16 -33.77
N SER A 480 -43.03 -2.58 -34.94
CA SER A 480 -42.60 -1.72 -36.03
C SER A 480 -43.57 -0.53 -36.14
N PRO A 481 -43.10 0.74 -36.14
CA PRO A 481 -43.95 1.81 -36.60
C PRO A 481 -44.03 1.70 -38.12
N SER A 482 -45.04 0.97 -38.59
CA SER A 482 -45.59 1.19 -39.93
C SER A 482 -46.34 2.51 -39.89
N GLY A 483 -45.82 3.53 -40.57
CA GLY A 483 -46.51 4.80 -40.72
C GLY A 483 -45.55 5.93 -41.04
N GLU A 484 -45.35 6.15 -42.34
CA GLU A 484 -44.79 7.38 -42.87
C GLU A 484 -45.57 8.60 -42.33
N SER A 485 -44.84 9.59 -41.84
CA SER A 485 -45.17 10.98 -42.09
C SER A 485 -43.87 11.77 -42.10
N GLY A 486 -43.41 12.09 -43.30
CA GLY A 486 -42.26 12.97 -43.50
C GLY A 486 -42.51 14.32 -42.86
N LEU A 487 -41.56 14.77 -42.04
CA LEU A 487 -41.44 16.17 -41.63
C LEU A 487 -40.41 16.83 -42.53
N SER A 488 -40.83 17.91 -43.18
CA SER A 488 -40.07 18.66 -44.17
C SER A 488 -38.79 19.27 -43.61
N GLU A 489 -37.80 19.41 -44.47
CA GLU A 489 -36.55 20.11 -44.20
C GLU A 489 -36.77 21.56 -43.74
N SER A 490 -36.38 21.82 -42.48
CA SER A 490 -35.88 23.07 -41.86
C SER A 490 -36.57 23.34 -40.52
N PRO A 491 -35.90 23.00 -39.41
CA PRO A 491 -35.06 24.01 -38.74
C PRO A 491 -33.81 23.39 -38.06
N VAL A 492 -32.89 22.82 -38.83
CA VAL A 492 -31.63 22.23 -38.28
C VAL A 492 -30.57 23.30 -38.00
N VAL A 493 -30.59 24.41 -38.74
CA VAL A 493 -29.60 25.49 -38.63
C VAL A 493 -29.80 26.35 -37.36
N ILE A 494 -31.04 26.51 -36.90
CA ILE A 494 -31.36 27.32 -35.71
C ILE A 494 -31.00 26.55 -34.42
N ILE A 495 -31.23 25.23 -34.39
CA ILE A 495 -30.91 24.38 -33.23
C ILE A 495 -29.40 24.19 -33.07
N SER A 496 -28.65 24.10 -34.18
CA SER A 496 -27.18 24.03 -34.20
C SER A 496 -26.51 25.32 -33.70
N ALA A 497 -27.05 26.49 -34.03
CA ALA A 497 -26.52 27.78 -33.58
C ALA A 497 -26.79 28.06 -32.09
N ILE A 498 -27.92 27.58 -31.56
CA ILE A 498 -28.29 27.74 -30.15
C ILE A 498 -27.49 26.77 -29.27
N SER A 499 -27.24 25.53 -29.72
CA SER A 499 -26.45 24.57 -28.94
C SER A 499 -24.96 24.94 -28.86
N THR A 500 -24.40 25.53 -29.92
CA THR A 500 -22.99 25.96 -29.95
C THR A 500 -22.76 27.21 -29.10
N THR A 501 -23.71 28.14 -29.08
CA THR A 501 -23.64 29.33 -28.21
C THR A 501 -23.82 28.99 -26.73
N ILE A 502 -24.70 28.04 -26.39
CA ILE A 502 -24.84 27.52 -25.02
C ILE A 502 -23.58 26.77 -24.58
N ALA A 503 -22.98 25.94 -25.45
CA ALA A 503 -21.75 25.22 -25.13
C ALA A 503 -20.57 26.16 -24.87
N ILE A 504 -20.42 27.23 -25.67
CA ILE A 504 -19.37 28.24 -25.48
C ILE A 504 -19.63 29.04 -24.20
N MET A 505 -20.87 29.39 -23.88
CA MET A 505 -21.21 30.06 -22.62
C MET A 505 -20.93 29.17 -21.39
N LEU A 506 -21.21 27.86 -21.48
CA LEU A 506 -20.90 26.90 -20.42
C LEU A 506 -19.39 26.68 -20.27
N LEU A 507 -18.63 26.66 -21.37
CA LEU A 507 -17.17 26.59 -21.37
C LEU A 507 -16.53 27.84 -20.74
N LEU A 508 -17.04 29.03 -21.08
CA LEU A 508 -16.57 30.29 -20.50
C LEU A 508 -16.95 30.41 -19.02
N LEU A 509 -18.12 29.91 -18.63
CA LEU A 509 -18.54 29.83 -17.23
C LEU A 509 -17.69 28.83 -16.45
N GLY A 510 -17.41 27.66 -17.03
CA GLY A 510 -16.51 26.65 -16.46
C GLY A 510 -15.08 27.15 -16.29
N ALA A 511 -14.55 27.87 -17.28
CA ALA A 511 -13.24 28.52 -17.18
C ALA A 511 -13.23 29.64 -16.13
N ALA A 512 -14.28 30.47 -16.08
CA ALA A 512 -14.40 31.52 -15.06
C ALA A 512 -14.52 30.95 -13.64
N LEU A 513 -15.27 29.86 -13.45
CA LEU A 513 -15.35 29.12 -12.19
C LEU A 513 -14.01 28.45 -11.84
N PHE A 514 -13.30 27.87 -12.82
CA PHE A 514 -11.97 27.30 -12.64
C PHE A 514 -10.94 28.35 -12.21
N PHE A 515 -10.93 29.53 -12.85
CA PHE A 515 -10.05 30.63 -12.45
C PHE A 515 -10.47 31.27 -11.12
N LYS A 516 -11.77 31.34 -10.80
CA LYS A 516 -12.27 31.79 -9.50
C LYS A 516 -11.89 30.81 -8.39
N HIS A 517 -12.03 29.50 -8.62
CA HIS A 517 -11.68 28.44 -7.67
C HIS A 517 -10.17 28.37 -7.46
N ARG A 518 -9.35 28.53 -8.50
CA ARG A 518 -7.88 28.70 -8.36
C ARG A 518 -7.49 29.96 -7.60
N ARG A 519 -8.23 31.07 -7.77
CA ARG A 519 -7.96 32.35 -7.10
C ARG A 519 -8.45 32.36 -5.65
N GLU A 520 -9.49 31.60 -5.31
CA GLU A 520 -9.96 31.36 -3.93
C GLU A 520 -9.09 30.33 -3.20
N ALA A 521 -8.60 29.29 -3.90
CA ALA A 521 -7.60 28.36 -3.38
C ALA A 521 -6.26 29.05 -3.06
N PHE A 522 -5.87 30.06 -3.86
CA PHE A 522 -4.68 30.87 -3.59
C PHE A 522 -4.88 31.88 -2.44
N ARG A 523 -6.13 32.23 -2.09
CA ARG A 523 -6.45 33.22 -1.07
C ARG A 523 -6.71 32.62 0.32
N ARG A 524 -7.03 31.32 0.40
CA ARG A 524 -7.23 30.58 1.66
C ARG A 524 -5.97 29.88 2.20
N ALA A 525 -4.85 29.96 1.49
CA ALA A 525 -3.54 29.50 1.96
C ALA A 525 -2.78 30.54 2.81
N SER A 526 -3.47 31.59 3.27
CA SER A 526 -2.89 32.71 4.02
C SER A 526 -3.91 33.20 5.05
N GLU A 527 -4.23 32.39 6.07
CA GLU A 527 -4.66 32.88 7.39
C GLU A 527 -4.90 31.70 8.36
N LEU A 528 -4.23 31.82 9.51
CA LEU A 528 -4.58 31.33 10.86
C LEU A 528 -4.13 29.95 11.35
N ASP A 529 -2.94 30.01 11.93
CA ASP A 529 -2.45 29.31 13.12
C ASP A 529 -3.43 29.33 14.33
N SER A 530 -3.24 28.30 15.18
CA SER A 530 -3.27 28.32 16.66
C SER A 530 -4.51 27.86 17.46
N ALA A 531 -4.15 27.12 18.53
CA ALA A 531 -4.83 26.84 19.80
C ALA A 531 -5.74 25.58 19.79
N TYR A 532 -5.39 24.47 20.46
CA TYR A 532 -5.26 24.34 21.91
C TYR A 532 -4.62 22.99 22.28
N SER A 533 -3.80 23.04 23.33
CA SER A 533 -3.12 21.91 23.96
C SER A 533 -3.92 21.34 25.13
N SER A 534 -3.53 20.11 25.52
CA SER A 534 -3.57 19.54 26.88
C SER A 534 -4.94 19.02 27.36
N SER A 535 -5.07 17.93 28.13
CA SER A 535 -4.15 17.21 29.01
C SER A 535 -4.75 15.85 29.44
N SER A 536 -3.88 14.87 29.74
CA SER A 536 -3.80 14.00 30.94
C SER A 536 -5.11 13.59 31.68
N SER A 537 -5.28 12.45 32.36
CA SER A 537 -4.47 11.26 32.67
C SER A 537 -5.28 10.36 33.63
N GLN A 538 -4.85 9.10 33.78
CA GLN A 538 -5.05 8.16 34.90
C GLN A 538 -6.41 7.43 35.07
N ALA A 539 -6.37 6.09 34.96
CA ALA A 539 -6.71 5.17 36.06
C ALA A 539 -6.31 3.71 35.74
N GLN A 540 -6.12 2.94 36.80
CA GLN A 540 -5.40 1.67 36.93
C GLN A 540 -6.34 0.45 37.13
N ARG A 541 -5.84 -0.76 36.79
CA ARG A 541 -6.18 -2.14 37.29
C ARG A 541 -7.46 -2.79 36.69
N ARG A 542 -7.57 -4.09 36.37
CA ARG A 542 -6.80 -5.36 36.59
C ARG A 542 -7.40 -6.49 35.67
N PRO A 543 -6.81 -7.69 35.56
CA PRO A 543 -7.11 -8.68 34.51
C PRO A 543 -8.25 -9.64 34.87
N LEU A 544 -8.92 -10.17 33.85
CA LEU A 544 -9.78 -11.35 33.90
C LEU A 544 -9.25 -12.35 32.87
N PHE A 545 -8.66 -13.45 33.37
CA PHE A 545 -8.80 -14.84 32.90
C PHE A 545 -7.57 -15.65 33.36
N GLU A 546 -7.81 -16.50 34.36
CA GLU A 546 -6.94 -17.56 34.86
C GLU A 546 -7.13 -18.86 34.05
N ASN A 547 -6.03 -19.61 33.93
CA ASN A 547 -5.89 -21.06 33.63
C ASN A 547 -6.24 -21.53 32.19
N GLY A 548 -5.44 -22.34 31.49
CA GLY A 548 -4.15 -22.99 31.74
C GLY A 548 -3.70 -23.69 30.44
N ARG A 549 -2.40 -23.67 30.14
CA ARG A 549 -1.80 -24.37 28.98
C ARG A 549 -1.62 -25.86 29.31
N HIS A 550 -2.07 -26.75 28.44
CA HIS A 550 -1.67 -28.16 28.46
C HIS A 550 -0.91 -28.50 27.17
N ASP A 551 0.33 -28.98 27.31
CA ASP A 551 1.17 -29.46 26.21
C ASP A 551 0.78 -30.90 25.83
N PHE A 552 0.41 -31.14 24.56
CA PHE A 552 0.10 -32.47 24.04
C PHE A 552 1.38 -33.17 23.52
N ARG A 553 1.64 -34.42 23.93
CA ARG A 553 2.81 -35.19 23.43
C ARG A 553 2.35 -36.25 22.42
N TRP A 554 3.17 -36.45 21.39
CA TRP A 554 2.93 -37.41 20.30
C TRP A 554 2.60 -38.83 20.80
N ILE A 555 3.22 -39.25 21.90
CA ILE A 555 3.02 -40.59 22.47
C ILE A 555 1.59 -40.76 23.02
N ASP A 556 1.03 -39.70 23.61
CA ASP A 556 -0.30 -39.71 24.21
C ASP A 556 -1.39 -39.86 23.11
N ILE A 557 -1.13 -39.32 21.92
CA ILE A 557 -1.99 -39.40 20.72
C ILE A 557 -1.94 -40.81 20.10
N MET A 558 -0.75 -41.41 20.01
CA MET A 558 -0.61 -42.76 19.46
C MET A 558 -1.25 -43.80 20.39
N GLU A 559 -1.12 -43.65 21.71
CA GLU A 559 -1.78 -44.53 22.67
C GLU A 559 -3.31 -44.41 22.61
N ALA A 560 -3.84 -43.18 22.56
CA ALA A 560 -5.28 -42.89 22.50
C ALA A 560 -5.98 -43.30 21.18
N THR A 561 -5.21 -43.60 20.13
CA THR A 561 -5.73 -44.04 18.82
C THR A 561 -5.30 -45.46 18.45
N ASN A 562 -4.67 -46.18 19.38
CA ASN A 562 -4.04 -47.48 19.14
C ASN A 562 -3.16 -47.47 17.89
N ASN A 563 -2.23 -46.52 17.86
CA ASN A 563 -1.30 -46.25 16.78
C ASN A 563 -1.99 -45.90 15.44
N LEU A 564 -3.06 -45.10 15.50
CA LEU A 564 -3.92 -44.74 14.36
C LEU A 564 -4.57 -45.97 13.69
N SER A 565 -5.12 -46.86 14.51
CA SER A 565 -5.87 -48.04 14.08
C SER A 565 -7.17 -47.66 13.35
N GLU A 566 -7.59 -48.48 12.38
CA GLU A 566 -8.80 -48.23 11.58
C GLU A 566 -10.07 -48.20 12.44
N GLU A 567 -10.06 -48.82 13.62
CA GLU A 567 -11.19 -48.86 14.56
C GLU A 567 -11.57 -47.47 15.12
N PHE A 568 -10.61 -46.54 15.13
CA PHE A 568 -10.82 -45.17 15.60
C PHE A 568 -11.20 -44.22 14.46
N ILE A 569 -11.34 -44.69 13.22
CA ILE A 569 -11.70 -43.85 12.08
C ILE A 569 -13.13 -43.36 12.25
N VAL A 570 -13.29 -42.05 12.36
CA VAL A 570 -14.60 -41.38 12.35
C VAL A 570 -15.00 -40.96 10.93
N GLY A 571 -14.04 -40.85 10.01
CA GLY A 571 -14.31 -40.59 8.61
C GLY A 571 -13.05 -40.66 7.75
N SER A 572 -13.18 -41.27 6.57
CA SER A 572 -12.12 -41.35 5.56
C SER A 572 -12.63 -40.79 4.24
N GLY A 573 -11.87 -39.87 3.64
CA GLY A 573 -12.20 -39.27 2.35
C GLY A 573 -10.97 -38.73 1.65
N GLY A 574 -11.18 -38.06 0.52
CA GLY A 574 -10.12 -37.41 -0.25
C GLY A 574 -9.52 -36.21 0.47
N SER A 575 -9.15 -36.28 1.74
CA SER A 575 -8.19 -35.36 2.37
C SER A 575 -7.39 -36.03 3.49
N GLY A 576 -7.40 -37.37 3.53
CA GLY A 576 -6.83 -38.18 4.60
C GLY A 576 -7.89 -38.73 5.54
N THR A 577 -7.46 -39.66 6.38
CA THR A 577 -8.29 -40.36 7.37
C THR A 577 -8.27 -39.59 8.71
N ILE A 578 -9.44 -39.39 9.29
CA ILE A 578 -9.61 -38.73 10.60
C ILE A 578 -9.93 -39.80 11.65
N TYR A 579 -9.19 -39.76 12.75
CA TYR A 579 -9.34 -40.68 13.88
C TYR A 579 -9.93 -39.93 15.07
N ARG A 580 -10.84 -40.56 15.80
CA ARG A 580 -11.38 -40.08 17.07
C ARG A 580 -10.46 -40.61 18.15
N ALA A 581 -9.87 -39.74 18.95
CA ALA A 581 -9.08 -40.10 20.11
C ALA A 581 -9.75 -39.58 21.36
N GLU A 582 -9.72 -40.36 22.43
CA GLU A 582 -10.15 -39.92 23.76
C GLU A 582 -8.90 -39.84 24.63
N LEU A 583 -8.50 -38.62 24.97
CA LEU A 583 -7.26 -38.37 25.73
C LEU A 583 -7.46 -38.76 27.20
N PHE A 584 -6.35 -38.97 27.92
CA PHE A 584 -6.39 -39.29 29.36
C PHE A 584 -7.02 -38.18 30.23
N SER A 585 -7.13 -36.96 29.69
CA SER A 585 -7.88 -35.84 30.29
C SER A 585 -9.40 -35.99 30.21
N GLY A 586 -9.91 -37.00 29.50
CA GLY A 586 -11.34 -37.18 29.19
C GLY A 586 -11.83 -36.38 27.99
N GLU A 587 -10.94 -35.62 27.34
CA GLU A 587 -11.26 -34.81 26.17
C GLU A 587 -11.25 -35.67 24.90
N THR A 588 -12.35 -35.60 24.13
CA THR A 588 -12.45 -36.27 22.83
C THR A 588 -11.94 -35.33 21.73
N VAL A 589 -10.93 -35.74 20.99
CA VAL A 589 -10.32 -34.95 19.93
C VAL A 589 -10.32 -35.69 18.59
N ALA A 590 -10.37 -34.94 17.49
CA ALA A 590 -10.26 -35.49 16.13
C ALA A 590 -8.83 -35.30 15.61
N ILE A 591 -8.20 -36.38 15.15
CA ILE A 591 -6.78 -36.44 14.80
C ILE A 591 -6.62 -36.70 13.31
N LYS A 592 -5.89 -35.82 12.62
CA LYS A 592 -5.64 -35.90 11.17
C LYS A 592 -4.15 -35.89 10.86
N ARG A 593 -3.69 -36.91 10.14
CA ARG A 593 -2.28 -37.03 9.72
C ARG A 593 -2.04 -36.25 8.43
N ILE A 594 -1.13 -35.28 8.45
CA ILE A 594 -0.75 -34.50 7.26
C ILE A 594 0.41 -35.21 6.56
N ALA A 595 0.18 -35.76 5.37
CA ALA A 595 1.23 -36.34 4.53
C ALA A 595 1.84 -35.27 3.61
N ARG A 596 3.17 -35.30 3.41
CA ARG A 596 3.87 -34.41 2.48
C ARG A 596 3.68 -34.86 1.03
N LYS A 597 3.46 -33.85 0.17
CA LYS A 597 3.54 -33.79 -1.31
C LYS A 597 3.48 -35.15 -2.04
N ASP A 598 2.33 -35.37 -2.68
CA ASP A 598 2.13 -35.93 -4.03
C ASP A 598 0.91 -36.87 -4.06
N ASP A 599 -0.30 -36.31 -4.26
CA ASP A 599 -1.45 -37.10 -4.73
C ASP A 599 -2.39 -36.24 -5.63
N PRO A 600 -2.62 -36.58 -6.92
CA PRO A 600 -3.28 -35.71 -7.91
C PRO A 600 -4.81 -35.65 -7.87
N PHE A 601 -5.50 -36.33 -6.93
CA PHE A 601 -6.96 -36.53 -7.02
C PHE A 601 -7.80 -35.79 -5.97
N LEU A 602 -7.21 -34.88 -5.21
CA LEU A 602 -7.84 -34.22 -4.07
C LEU A 602 -8.72 -32.99 -4.37
N ASP A 603 -8.75 -32.51 -5.61
CA ASP A 603 -9.10 -31.10 -5.88
C ASP A 603 -10.56 -30.86 -6.33
N LYS A 604 -11.37 -31.90 -6.57
CA LYS A 604 -12.64 -31.74 -7.32
C LYS A 604 -13.95 -31.74 -6.51
N SER A 605 -14.00 -32.26 -5.29
CA SER A 605 -15.25 -32.24 -4.49
C SER A 605 -15.29 -31.08 -3.49
N PHE A 606 -14.18 -30.75 -2.83
CA PHE A 606 -14.08 -29.61 -1.92
C PHE A 606 -14.27 -28.26 -2.66
N ALA A 607 -13.64 -28.10 -3.82
CA ALA A 607 -13.87 -26.94 -4.68
C ALA A 607 -15.33 -26.82 -5.16
N ARG A 608 -16.10 -27.90 -5.18
CA ARG A 608 -17.51 -27.90 -5.64
C ARG A 608 -18.46 -27.48 -4.51
N GLU A 609 -18.13 -27.80 -3.26
CA GLU A 609 -18.88 -27.42 -2.06
C GLU A 609 -18.58 -25.97 -1.63
N ILE A 610 -17.31 -25.56 -1.70
CA ILE A 610 -16.84 -24.17 -1.54
C ILE A 610 -17.42 -23.25 -2.63
N LYS A 611 -17.45 -23.71 -3.88
CA LYS A 611 -18.10 -22.97 -4.98
C LYS A 611 -19.62 -22.91 -4.83
N THR A 612 -20.23 -23.74 -3.99
CA THR A 612 -21.66 -23.66 -3.66
C THR A 612 -21.91 -22.71 -2.48
N LEU A 613 -21.06 -22.72 -1.46
CA LEU A 613 -21.14 -21.79 -0.33
C LEU A 613 -20.75 -20.35 -0.72
N GLY A 614 -19.71 -20.15 -1.52
CA GLY A 614 -19.33 -18.85 -2.08
C GLY A 614 -20.28 -18.31 -3.16
N ARG A 615 -21.26 -19.10 -3.61
CA ARG A 615 -22.34 -18.66 -4.52
C ARG A 615 -23.52 -18.02 -3.79
N ILE A 616 -23.60 -18.11 -2.46
CA ILE A 616 -24.66 -17.47 -1.69
C ILE A 616 -24.25 -16.03 -1.37
N ARG A 617 -24.14 -15.18 -2.40
CA ARG A 617 -24.33 -13.73 -2.22
C ARG A 617 -25.84 -13.47 -2.26
N HIS A 618 -26.49 -13.67 -1.13
CA HIS A 618 -27.92 -13.34 -1.03
C HIS A 618 -28.06 -11.82 -1.01
N ARG A 619 -28.72 -11.24 -2.01
CA ARG A 619 -29.03 -9.80 -2.14
C ARG A 619 -29.84 -9.21 -0.98
N HIS A 620 -30.17 -10.02 0.02
CA HIS A 620 -30.95 -9.65 1.20
C HIS A 620 -30.26 -10.08 2.52
N LEU A 621 -28.99 -10.47 2.50
CA LEU A 621 -28.21 -10.54 3.75
C LEU A 621 -27.66 -9.14 4.01
N ILE A 622 -28.51 -8.25 4.52
CA ILE A 622 -28.10 -6.93 5.00
C ILE A 622 -27.39 -7.19 6.33
N LEU A 623 -26.06 -7.07 6.33
CA LEU A 623 -25.29 -7.11 7.57
C LEU A 623 -25.46 -5.76 8.27
N ASP A 624 -26.01 -5.81 9.48
CA ASP A 624 -26.01 -4.68 10.40
C ASP A 624 -24.59 -4.36 10.88
N TRP A 625 -24.44 -3.27 11.61
CA TRP A 625 -23.13 -2.83 12.08
C TRP A 625 -22.47 -3.83 13.03
N ASP A 626 -23.25 -4.45 13.92
CA ASP A 626 -22.75 -5.47 14.86
C ASP A 626 -22.14 -6.68 14.14
N ALA A 627 -22.82 -7.22 13.13
CA ALA A 627 -22.28 -8.31 12.32
C ALA A 627 -21.00 -7.89 11.57
N ARG A 628 -20.94 -6.67 11.02
CA ARG A 628 -19.76 -6.15 10.33
C ARG A 628 -18.57 -5.97 11.29
N LEU A 629 -18.80 -5.48 12.49
CA LEU A 629 -17.77 -5.31 13.52
C LEU A 629 -17.24 -6.66 14.01
N LYS A 630 -18.10 -7.67 14.18
CA LYS A 630 -17.69 -9.04 14.51
C LYS A 630 -16.82 -9.66 13.42
N ILE A 631 -17.14 -9.44 12.15
CA ILE A 631 -16.33 -9.89 11.02
C ILE A 631 -14.94 -9.22 11.04
N ALA A 632 -14.90 -7.90 11.28
CA ALA A 632 -13.66 -7.14 11.42
C ALA A 632 -12.75 -7.70 12.53
N VAL A 633 -13.34 -7.98 13.71
CA VAL A 633 -12.63 -8.58 14.85
C VAL A 633 -12.11 -9.97 14.52
N GLY A 634 -12.95 -10.85 13.96
CA GLY A 634 -12.57 -12.22 13.62
C GLY A 634 -11.42 -12.28 12.60
N LEU A 635 -11.43 -11.39 11.60
CA LEU A 635 -10.32 -11.25 10.66
C LEU A 635 -9.01 -10.85 11.36
N ALA A 636 -9.06 -9.83 12.22
CA ALA A 636 -7.86 -9.36 12.93
C ALA A 636 -7.28 -10.42 13.85
N GLN A 637 -8.12 -11.17 14.56
CA GLN A 637 -7.72 -12.31 15.38
C GLN A 637 -7.12 -13.45 14.55
N GLY A 638 -7.70 -13.75 13.38
CA GLY A 638 -7.15 -14.74 12.46
C GLY A 638 -5.75 -14.39 11.97
N LEU A 639 -5.49 -13.11 11.65
CA LEU A 639 -4.16 -12.65 11.29
C LEU A 639 -3.19 -12.60 12.46
N GLU A 640 -3.65 -12.19 13.64
CA GLU A 640 -2.87 -12.24 14.87
C GLU A 640 -2.33 -13.66 15.10
N TYR A 641 -3.19 -14.67 15.00
CA TYR A 641 -2.81 -16.07 15.15
C TYR A 641 -1.72 -16.48 14.15
N LEU A 642 -1.90 -16.17 12.86
CA LEU A 642 -0.92 -16.51 11.82
C LEU A 642 0.44 -15.83 12.02
N HIS A 643 0.44 -14.57 12.46
CA HIS A 643 1.67 -13.80 12.59
C HIS A 643 2.41 -14.03 13.91
N HIS A 644 1.69 -14.29 15.00
CA HIS A 644 2.27 -14.28 16.33
C HIS A 644 2.21 -15.63 17.05
N ASP A 645 1.28 -16.51 16.70
CA ASP A 645 1.05 -17.76 17.42
C ASP A 645 1.46 -19.01 16.61
N CYS A 646 1.56 -18.90 15.28
CA CYS A 646 2.13 -19.93 14.41
C CYS A 646 3.68 -19.92 14.46
N VAL A 647 4.27 -21.12 14.56
CA VAL A 647 5.74 -21.31 14.47
C VAL A 647 6.05 -22.35 13.38
N PRO A 648 6.74 -21.98 12.27
CA PRO A 648 7.20 -20.62 11.95
C PRO A 648 6.02 -19.67 11.64
N LYS A 649 6.26 -18.36 11.79
CA LYS A 649 5.32 -17.28 11.43
C LYS A 649 4.78 -17.51 10.02
N ILE A 650 3.47 -17.37 9.81
CA ILE A 650 2.83 -17.56 8.50
C ILE A 650 2.36 -16.22 7.96
N LEU A 651 2.82 -15.84 6.76
CA LEU A 651 2.29 -14.71 6.00
C LEU A 651 1.19 -15.20 5.06
N HIS A 652 0.02 -14.57 5.08
CA HIS A 652 -1.13 -14.95 4.24
C HIS A 652 -0.96 -14.48 2.78
N ARG A 653 -0.57 -13.21 2.58
CA ARG A 653 -0.24 -12.57 1.30
C ARG A 653 -1.40 -12.38 0.32
N ASP A 654 -2.63 -12.65 0.74
CA ASP A 654 -3.84 -12.46 -0.07
C ASP A 654 -5.09 -12.25 0.80
N VAL A 655 -4.98 -11.36 1.77
CA VAL A 655 -6.10 -11.01 2.63
C VAL A 655 -7.05 -10.10 1.85
N LYS A 656 -8.29 -10.55 1.63
CA LYS A 656 -9.36 -9.79 0.99
C LYS A 656 -10.72 -10.29 1.42
N SER A 657 -11.77 -9.48 1.24
CA SER A 657 -13.15 -9.83 1.61
C SER A 657 -13.63 -11.13 0.93
N GLY A 658 -13.17 -11.41 -0.30
CA GLY A 658 -13.48 -12.65 -1.03
C GLY A 658 -12.87 -13.94 -0.45
N ASN A 659 -11.85 -13.81 0.43
CA ASN A 659 -11.17 -14.93 1.08
C ASN A 659 -11.61 -15.08 2.55
N LEU A 660 -12.62 -14.30 3.00
CA LEU A 660 -13.21 -14.43 4.34
C LEU A 660 -14.44 -15.32 4.27
N LEU A 661 -14.40 -16.40 5.03
CA LEU A 661 -15.50 -17.36 5.15
C LEU A 661 -16.28 -17.04 6.43
N LEU A 662 -17.61 -17.08 6.36
CA LEU A 662 -18.46 -16.95 7.54
C LEU A 662 -19.03 -18.31 7.91
N ASP A 663 -18.97 -18.67 9.18
CA ASP A 663 -19.59 -19.90 9.67
C ASP A 663 -21.06 -19.70 10.05
N ALA A 664 -21.69 -20.75 10.61
CA ALA A 664 -23.10 -20.72 11.01
C ALA A 664 -23.42 -19.71 12.13
N LYS A 665 -22.41 -19.18 12.82
CA LYS A 665 -22.54 -18.15 13.86
C LYS A 665 -22.18 -16.76 13.36
N MET A 666 -21.93 -16.60 12.05
CA MET A 666 -21.43 -15.36 11.44
C MET A 666 -20.03 -14.97 11.92
N GLU A 667 -19.25 -15.92 12.43
CA GLU A 667 -17.85 -15.70 12.78
C GLU A 667 -16.99 -15.77 11.50
N ALA A 668 -16.05 -14.83 11.38
CA ALA A 668 -15.18 -14.74 10.22
C ALA A 668 -13.94 -15.63 10.36
N HIS A 669 -13.68 -16.42 9.33
CA HIS A 669 -12.56 -17.34 9.21
C HIS A 669 -11.77 -16.99 7.95
N LEU A 670 -10.46 -16.76 8.09
CA LEU A 670 -9.58 -16.47 6.97
C LEU A 670 -9.32 -17.74 6.15
N GLY A 671 -9.57 -17.69 4.84
CA GLY A 671 -9.44 -18.80 3.90
C GLY A 671 -8.52 -18.50 2.72
N ASP A 672 -8.35 -19.49 1.83
CA ASP A 672 -7.46 -19.45 0.66
C ASP A 672 -5.98 -19.15 0.98
N PHE A 673 -5.30 -20.17 1.52
CA PHE A 673 -3.86 -20.14 1.82
C PHE A 673 -2.97 -20.45 0.60
N GLY A 674 -3.50 -20.37 -0.64
CA GLY A 674 -2.75 -20.72 -1.85
C GLY A 674 -1.47 -19.89 -2.07
N LEU A 675 -1.44 -18.67 -1.51
CA LEU A 675 -0.29 -17.76 -1.55
C LEU A 675 0.48 -17.67 -0.23
N ALA A 676 0.00 -18.34 0.82
CA ALA A 676 0.56 -18.25 2.16
C ALA A 676 1.95 -18.90 2.24
N LYS A 677 2.83 -18.33 3.07
CA LYS A 677 4.22 -18.77 3.20
C LYS A 677 4.71 -18.69 4.66
N PRO A 678 5.46 -19.70 5.13
CA PRO A 678 6.19 -19.59 6.38
C PRO A 678 7.37 -18.64 6.22
N LEU A 679 7.58 -17.73 7.17
CA LEU A 679 8.76 -16.87 7.24
C LEU A 679 9.87 -17.61 8.01
N THR A 680 11.01 -17.84 7.35
CA THR A 680 12.19 -18.49 7.97
C THR A 680 13.31 -17.46 8.19
N ASP A 681 13.77 -17.31 9.44
CA ASP A 681 14.73 -16.29 9.91
C ASP A 681 16.20 -16.49 9.45
N ASN A 682 16.45 -16.97 8.23
CA ASN A 682 17.83 -17.03 7.72
C ASN A 682 18.24 -15.67 7.14
N HIS A 683 18.94 -14.89 7.96
CA HIS A 683 19.53 -13.60 7.60
C HIS A 683 20.86 -13.69 6.80
N ASP A 684 21.33 -14.89 6.44
CA ASP A 684 22.69 -15.12 5.91
C ASP A 684 22.76 -15.73 4.49
N SER A 685 21.92 -15.31 3.54
CA SER A 685 22.16 -15.66 2.14
C SER A 685 21.90 -14.50 1.18
N LEU A 686 22.94 -13.70 0.99
CA LEU A 686 23.27 -13.14 -0.31
C LEU A 686 23.33 -14.30 -1.33
N ASN A 687 22.41 -14.27 -2.28
CA ASN A 687 22.24 -15.12 -3.47
C ASN A 687 21.22 -16.26 -3.42
N THR A 688 20.34 -16.16 -4.43
CA THR A 688 19.56 -17.19 -5.12
C THR A 688 18.62 -18.01 -4.26
N ASP A 689 17.34 -17.66 -4.27
CA ASP A 689 16.33 -18.53 -4.87
C ASP A 689 15.00 -17.79 -5.06
N SER A 690 14.21 -18.28 -6.00
CA SER A 690 12.91 -17.88 -6.55
C SER A 690 11.75 -17.56 -5.58
N ASN A 691 12.01 -17.09 -4.36
CA ASN A 691 11.09 -17.09 -3.22
C ASN A 691 10.52 -15.71 -2.80
N LEU A 692 10.58 -14.69 -3.67
CA LEU A 692 10.19 -13.29 -3.38
C LEU A 692 9.27 -12.69 -4.46
N TRP A 693 8.30 -13.47 -4.95
CA TRP A 693 7.39 -12.96 -5.99
C TRP A 693 6.26 -12.11 -5.41
N PHE A 694 6.00 -10.97 -6.05
CA PHE A 694 4.82 -10.14 -5.86
C PHE A 694 3.55 -11.00 -6.02
N ALA A 695 2.69 -11.01 -5.00
CA ALA A 695 1.45 -11.77 -5.00
C ALA A 695 0.45 -11.11 -4.04
N GLY A 696 -0.82 -11.11 -4.42
CA GLY A 696 -1.91 -10.51 -3.67
C GLY A 696 -2.99 -9.96 -4.61
N SER A 697 -4.14 -9.60 -4.05
CA SER A 697 -5.28 -9.11 -4.82
C SER A 697 -5.27 -7.60 -4.97
N TYR A 698 -5.44 -7.12 -6.21
CA TYR A 698 -5.36 -5.71 -6.57
C TYR A 698 -6.33 -4.84 -5.74
N GLY A 699 -5.84 -3.68 -5.28
CA GLY A 699 -6.56 -2.82 -4.32
C GLY A 699 -6.36 -3.17 -2.84
N TYR A 700 -5.96 -4.42 -2.53
CA TYR A 700 -5.64 -4.87 -1.16
C TYR A 700 -4.14 -4.91 -0.89
N ILE A 701 -3.32 -4.86 -1.93
CA ILE A 701 -1.86 -4.99 -1.83
C ILE A 701 -1.28 -3.75 -1.15
N ALA A 702 -0.43 -3.99 -0.16
CA ALA A 702 0.28 -2.93 0.54
C ALA A 702 1.26 -2.19 -0.40
N PRO A 703 1.32 -0.84 -0.38
CA PRO A 703 2.10 -0.06 -1.35
C PRO A 703 3.60 -0.40 -1.33
N GLU A 704 4.13 -0.88 -0.20
CA GLU A 704 5.52 -1.33 -0.09
C GLU A 704 5.89 -2.56 -0.89
N TYR A 705 4.92 -3.38 -1.29
CA TYR A 705 5.19 -4.50 -2.20
C TYR A 705 5.76 -4.01 -3.53
N ALA A 706 5.33 -2.84 -3.99
CA ALA A 706 5.79 -2.24 -5.25
C ALA A 706 7.27 -1.82 -5.21
N TYR A 707 7.80 -1.46 -4.04
CA TYR A 707 9.18 -0.98 -3.90
C TYR A 707 10.15 -1.91 -3.16
N SER A 708 9.64 -2.86 -2.36
CA SER A 708 10.46 -3.79 -1.58
C SER A 708 10.45 -5.23 -2.11
N LEU A 709 9.42 -5.62 -2.90
CA LEU A 709 9.14 -7.01 -3.32
C LEU A 709 9.12 -8.02 -2.16
N LYS A 710 9.06 -7.55 -0.91
CA LYS A 710 9.14 -8.37 0.28
C LYS A 710 7.81 -8.35 1.03
N ALA A 711 7.20 -9.52 1.10
CA ALA A 711 6.08 -9.77 1.99
C ALA A 711 6.50 -9.62 3.46
N THR A 712 5.75 -8.82 4.23
CA THR A 712 5.87 -8.77 5.68
C THR A 712 4.50 -9.02 6.31
N ASP A 713 4.49 -9.28 7.61
CA ASP A 713 3.26 -9.31 8.42
C ASP A 713 2.51 -7.97 8.36
N LYS A 714 3.24 -6.85 8.29
CA LYS A 714 2.68 -5.50 8.11
C LYS A 714 1.97 -5.29 6.77
N SER A 715 2.27 -6.11 5.78
CA SER A 715 1.58 -6.07 4.49
C SER A 715 0.22 -6.78 4.55
N ASP A 716 0.13 -7.88 5.30
CA ASP A 716 -1.17 -8.53 5.60
C ASP A 716 -2.06 -7.62 6.47
N VAL A 717 -1.46 -6.86 7.41
CA VAL A 717 -2.17 -5.85 8.21
C VAL A 717 -2.77 -4.75 7.32
N TYR A 718 -2.04 -4.28 6.32
CA TYR A 718 -2.59 -3.32 5.36
C TYR A 718 -3.76 -3.92 4.57
N SER A 719 -3.61 -5.15 4.08
CA SER A 719 -4.65 -5.84 3.31
C SER A 719 -5.93 -6.09 4.13
N MET A 720 -5.80 -6.43 5.43
CA MET A 720 -6.91 -6.50 6.38
C MET A 720 -7.69 -5.20 6.45
N VAL A 721 -6.99 -4.07 6.42
CA VAL A 721 -7.62 -2.78 6.62
C VAL A 721 -8.43 -2.34 5.42
N ILE A 722 -8.00 -2.71 4.22
CA ILE A 722 -8.82 -2.51 3.04
C ILE A 722 -10.18 -3.22 3.18
N VAL A 723 -10.21 -4.41 3.82
CA VAL A 723 -11.47 -5.09 4.19
C VAL A 723 -12.27 -4.29 5.23
N LEU A 724 -11.62 -3.70 6.24
CA LEU A 724 -12.31 -2.85 7.23
C LEU A 724 -12.98 -1.64 6.58
N LEU A 725 -12.28 -0.98 5.65
CA LEU A 725 -12.83 0.15 4.89
C LEU A 725 -14.00 -0.29 3.99
N GLU A 726 -13.95 -1.50 3.43
CA GLU A 726 -15.07 -2.11 2.71
C GLU A 726 -16.29 -2.35 3.58
N LEU A 727 -16.09 -2.87 4.79
CA LEU A 727 -17.18 -3.13 5.74
C LEU A 727 -17.86 -1.82 6.17
N VAL A 728 -17.10 -0.74 6.39
CA VAL A 728 -17.67 0.56 6.75
C VAL A 728 -18.39 1.22 5.58
N SER A 729 -17.76 1.26 4.41
CA SER A 729 -18.25 2.05 3.27
C SER A 729 -19.22 1.31 2.36
N GLY A 730 -19.24 -0.02 2.41
CA GLY A 730 -19.94 -0.86 1.45
C GLY A 730 -19.34 -0.80 0.03
N ARG A 731 -18.15 -0.23 -0.13
CA ARG A 731 -17.46 -0.03 -1.43
C ARG A 731 -16.20 -0.89 -1.48
N MET A 732 -15.96 -1.58 -2.60
CA MET A 732 -14.69 -2.30 -2.81
C MET A 732 -13.54 -1.32 -3.11
N PRO A 733 -12.26 -1.67 -2.88
CA PRO A 733 -11.12 -0.77 -3.07
C PRO A 733 -10.91 -0.26 -4.50
N THR A 734 -11.40 -0.99 -5.50
CA THR A 734 -11.27 -0.63 -6.93
C THR A 734 -12.44 0.21 -7.46
N ASP A 735 -13.10 1.02 -6.62
CA ASP A 735 -14.33 1.74 -7.00
C ASP A 735 -14.03 2.85 -8.00
N GLY A 736 -14.72 2.83 -9.14
CA GLY A 736 -14.55 3.85 -10.17
C GLY A 736 -14.89 5.27 -9.68
N ARG A 737 -15.64 5.41 -8.57
CA ARG A 737 -15.93 6.71 -7.96
C ARG A 737 -14.72 7.38 -7.31
N PHE A 738 -13.67 6.63 -6.99
CA PHE A 738 -12.45 7.23 -6.44
C PHE A 738 -11.71 8.05 -7.51
N GLY A 739 -11.89 7.74 -8.80
CA GLY A 739 -11.12 8.36 -9.88
C GLY A 739 -9.72 7.74 -9.99
N VAL A 740 -8.98 8.11 -11.05
CA VAL A 740 -7.72 7.43 -11.42
C VAL A 740 -6.56 7.75 -10.46
N ASP A 741 -6.59 8.94 -9.81
CA ASP A 741 -5.53 9.41 -8.91
C ASP A 741 -5.76 9.13 -7.41
N MET A 742 -6.92 8.55 -7.05
CA MET A 742 -7.34 8.33 -5.67
C MET A 742 -7.53 6.85 -5.39
N ASN A 743 -6.82 6.31 -4.40
CA ASN A 743 -7.09 4.98 -3.87
C ASN A 743 -8.06 5.06 -2.68
N MET A 744 -8.64 3.93 -2.28
CA MET A 744 -9.63 3.86 -1.20
C MET A 744 -9.13 4.50 0.11
N VAL A 745 -7.84 4.32 0.45
CA VAL A 745 -7.25 4.90 1.66
C VAL A 745 -7.24 6.43 1.57
N ARG A 746 -6.72 7.00 0.49
CA ARG A 746 -6.68 8.46 0.28
C ARG A 746 -8.08 9.07 0.16
N TRP A 747 -9.02 8.32 -0.41
CA TRP A 747 -10.42 8.73 -0.45
C TRP A 747 -10.99 8.84 0.97
N VAL A 748 -10.75 7.84 1.83
CA VAL A 748 -11.17 7.88 3.24
C VAL A 748 -10.49 9.02 4.00
N GLU A 749 -9.17 9.20 3.85
CA GLU A 749 -8.42 10.30 4.47
C GLU A 749 -9.02 11.67 4.10
N SER A 750 -9.26 11.92 2.80
CA SER A 750 -9.80 13.20 2.34
C SER A 750 -11.22 13.52 2.83
N HIS A 751 -12.04 12.50 3.13
CA HIS A 751 -13.41 12.67 3.61
C HIS A 751 -13.51 12.63 5.14
N MET A 752 -12.47 12.15 5.84
CA MET A 752 -12.34 12.29 7.29
C MET A 752 -11.97 13.73 7.69
N ASP A 753 -11.23 14.45 6.85
CA ASP A 753 -10.82 15.84 7.08
C ASP A 753 -11.85 16.90 6.66
N MET A 754 -12.93 16.49 5.96
CA MET A 754 -14.01 17.37 5.49
C MET A 754 -15.32 17.14 6.26
N GLN A 755 -16.23 18.13 6.28
CA GLN A 755 -17.59 18.02 6.87
C GLN A 755 -18.54 17.07 6.08
N THR A 756 -18.00 16.17 5.26
CA THR A 756 -18.74 15.22 4.39
C THR A 756 -18.61 13.77 4.89
N SER A 757 -18.37 13.59 6.19
CA SER A 757 -18.07 12.29 6.82
C SER A 757 -19.22 11.26 6.70
N HIS A 758 -20.46 11.71 6.50
CA HIS A 758 -21.61 10.82 6.28
C HIS A 758 -21.55 10.06 4.94
N ASP A 759 -20.80 10.55 3.95
CA ASP A 759 -20.64 9.89 2.64
C ASP A 759 -19.68 8.68 2.69
N LEU A 760 -18.93 8.54 3.79
CA LEU A 760 -18.01 7.43 4.06
C LEU A 760 -18.74 6.16 4.47
N ILE A 761 -19.93 6.28 5.05
CA ILE A 761 -20.66 5.17 5.64
C ILE A 761 -21.60 4.55 4.60
N ASP A 762 -21.66 3.23 4.57
CA ASP A 762 -22.59 2.49 3.72
C ASP A 762 -24.03 3.01 3.95
N PRO A 763 -24.72 3.52 2.91
CA PRO A 763 -26.09 3.99 3.02
C PRO A 763 -27.06 2.92 3.53
N LEU A 764 -26.72 1.63 3.39
CA LEU A 764 -27.52 0.51 3.91
C LEU A 764 -27.47 0.39 5.44
N LEU A 765 -26.54 1.07 6.12
CA LEU A 765 -26.47 1.13 7.59
C LEU A 765 -27.34 2.26 8.18
N GLN A 766 -27.92 3.14 7.36
CA GLN A 766 -28.74 4.25 7.87
C GLN A 766 -30.21 3.86 8.08
N PRO A 767 -30.88 4.37 9.15
CA PRO A 767 -30.33 5.28 10.17
C PRO A 767 -29.48 4.56 11.23
N LEU A 768 -28.36 5.18 11.61
CA LEU A 768 -27.45 4.66 12.64
C LEU A 768 -27.88 5.13 14.03
N LEU A 769 -27.62 4.31 15.05
CA LEU A 769 -27.64 4.77 16.43
C LEU A 769 -26.37 5.59 16.72
N PRO A 770 -26.41 6.60 17.63
CA PRO A 770 -25.25 7.46 17.91
C PRO A 770 -23.97 6.71 18.35
N ASN A 771 -24.14 5.57 19.04
CA ASN A 771 -23.05 4.68 19.44
C ASN A 771 -22.46 3.89 18.26
N GLU A 772 -23.27 3.51 17.27
CA GLU A 772 -22.81 2.84 16.06
C GLU A 772 -22.01 3.81 15.18
N GLU A 773 -22.49 5.05 15.02
CA GLU A 773 -21.76 6.09 14.29
C GLU A 773 -20.39 6.35 14.93
N THR A 774 -20.33 6.47 16.26
CA THR A 774 -19.06 6.63 16.98
C THR A 774 -18.12 5.44 16.75
N ALA A 775 -18.65 4.21 16.84
CA ALA A 775 -17.85 3.00 16.62
C ALA A 775 -17.35 2.90 15.17
N ILE A 776 -18.14 3.31 14.18
CA ILE A 776 -17.75 3.37 12.78
C ILE A 776 -16.54 4.29 12.59
N PHE A 777 -16.56 5.50 13.18
CA PHE A 777 -15.43 6.42 13.10
C PHE A 777 -14.17 5.90 13.80
N GLN A 778 -14.32 5.17 14.91
CA GLN A 778 -13.20 4.51 15.58
C GLN A 778 -12.59 3.38 14.73
N VAL A 779 -13.40 2.59 14.00
CA VAL A 779 -12.89 1.62 13.03
C VAL A 779 -12.12 2.32 11.90
N LEU A 780 -12.62 3.45 11.39
CA LEU A 780 -11.91 4.24 10.37
C LEU A 780 -10.58 4.81 10.89
N GLU A 781 -10.52 5.27 12.14
CA GLU A 781 -9.27 5.74 12.75
C GLU A 781 -8.24 4.61 12.92
N ILE A 782 -8.68 3.44 13.41
CA ILE A 782 -7.85 2.24 13.50
C ILE A 782 -7.32 1.86 12.10
N ALA A 783 -8.20 1.89 11.09
CA ALA A 783 -7.84 1.63 9.71
C ALA A 783 -6.75 2.60 9.22
N LEU A 784 -6.89 3.91 9.40
CA LEU A 784 -5.91 4.89 8.96
C LEU A 784 -4.54 4.76 9.65
N ARG A 785 -4.49 4.28 10.89
CA ARG A 785 -3.21 3.95 11.57
C ARG A 785 -2.52 2.74 10.94
N CYS A 786 -3.28 1.81 10.39
CA CYS A 786 -2.77 0.62 9.73
C CYS A 786 -2.42 0.81 8.25
N THR A 787 -2.75 1.96 7.65
CA THR A 787 -2.45 2.27 6.24
C THR A 787 -1.26 3.21 6.06
N LYS A 788 -0.49 3.48 7.12
CA LYS A 788 0.72 4.29 7.05
C LYS A 788 1.67 3.79 5.96
N THR A 789 2.27 4.74 5.24
CA THR A 789 3.11 4.47 4.07
C THR A 789 4.34 3.63 4.42
N ALA A 790 4.91 3.84 5.62
CA ALA A 790 5.99 3.03 6.16
C ALA A 790 5.41 1.80 6.90
N PRO A 791 5.80 0.56 6.53
CA PRO A 791 5.29 -0.65 7.19
C PRO A 791 5.57 -0.71 8.69
N ALA A 792 6.68 -0.12 9.14
CA ALA A 792 7.07 -0.08 10.55
C ALA A 792 6.12 0.76 11.42
N GLU A 793 5.47 1.78 10.85
CA GLU A 793 4.51 2.65 11.56
C GLU A 793 3.13 2.00 11.75
N ARG A 794 2.84 0.94 11.01
CA ARG A 794 1.59 0.21 11.16
C ARG A 794 1.63 -0.57 12.46
N PRO A 795 0.55 -0.66 13.23
CA PRO A 795 0.46 -1.60 14.34
C PRO A 795 0.66 -3.04 13.84
N SER A 796 1.05 -3.93 14.74
CA SER A 796 1.02 -5.38 14.50
C SER A 796 -0.43 -5.87 14.35
N SER A 797 -0.63 -7.05 13.76
CA SER A 797 -1.95 -7.67 13.70
C SER A 797 -2.53 -7.90 15.10
N ARG A 798 -1.68 -8.21 16.09
CA ARG A 798 -2.04 -8.27 17.51
C ARG A 798 -2.54 -6.94 18.08
N GLU A 799 -1.84 -5.83 17.83
CA GLU A 799 -2.28 -4.51 18.30
C GLU A 799 -3.57 -4.06 17.62
N ALA A 800 -3.71 -4.28 16.31
CA ALA A 800 -4.95 -3.98 15.59
C ALA A 800 -6.14 -4.83 16.08
N SER A 801 -5.90 -6.13 16.32
CA SER A 801 -6.86 -7.07 16.94
C SER A 801 -7.33 -6.56 18.30
N LEU A 802 -6.39 -6.16 19.18
CA LEU A 802 -6.72 -5.62 20.51
C LEU A 802 -7.59 -4.36 20.44
N LEU A 803 -7.29 -3.43 19.53
CA LEU A 803 -8.09 -2.20 19.36
C LEU A 803 -9.52 -2.52 18.90
N LEU A 804 -9.69 -3.43 17.95
CA LEU A 804 -11.01 -3.84 17.43
C LEU A 804 -11.82 -4.63 18.47
N VAL A 805 -11.17 -5.51 19.24
CA VAL A 805 -11.82 -6.26 20.33
C VAL A 805 -12.29 -5.31 21.43
N HIS A 806 -11.50 -4.30 21.80
CA HIS A 806 -11.90 -3.31 22.78
C HIS A 806 -13.17 -2.57 22.34
N LEU A 807 -13.21 -2.18 21.06
CA LEU A 807 -14.35 -1.50 20.45
C LEU A 807 -15.63 -2.36 20.44
N LEU A 808 -15.51 -3.66 20.13
CA LEU A 808 -16.62 -4.61 20.19
C LEU A 808 -17.16 -4.77 21.61
N ASN A 809 -16.27 -4.83 22.61
CA ASN A 809 -16.70 -4.96 24.01
C ASN A 809 -17.42 -3.69 24.50
N ASP A 810 -16.93 -2.49 24.15
CA ASP A 810 -17.58 -1.24 24.54
C ASP A 810 -18.98 -1.08 23.92
N THR A 811 -19.17 -1.55 22.69
CA THR A 811 -20.49 -1.55 22.03
C THR A 811 -21.48 -2.53 22.68
N THR A 812 -21.01 -3.70 23.13
CA THR A 812 -21.86 -4.67 23.87
C THR A 812 -22.24 -4.21 25.28
N LEU A 813 -21.34 -3.52 26.00
CA LEU A 813 -21.61 -2.96 27.33
C LEU A 813 -22.66 -1.84 27.32
N HIS A 814 -22.80 -1.14 26.20
CA HIS A 814 -23.80 -0.09 26.01
C HIS A 814 -25.18 -0.63 25.59
N SER A 815 -25.25 -1.76 24.87
CA SER A 815 -26.53 -2.37 24.50
C SER A 815 -27.25 -3.02 25.70
N ASP A 816 -26.50 -3.61 26.64
CA ASP A 816 -27.07 -4.21 27.86
C ASP A 816 -27.69 -3.19 28.82
N LYS A 817 -27.24 -1.92 28.79
CA LYS A 817 -27.78 -0.82 29.60
C LYS A 817 -29.07 -0.18 29.04
N MET A 818 -29.48 -0.53 27.82
CA MET A 818 -30.71 -0.02 27.19
C MET A 818 -31.84 -1.06 27.10
N SER A 819 -31.71 -2.21 27.77
CA SER A 819 -32.83 -3.14 27.93
C SER A 819 -33.94 -2.49 28.79
N PRO A 820 -35.20 -2.44 28.33
CA PRO A 820 -36.27 -1.84 29.12
C PRO A 820 -36.60 -2.76 30.30
N ASP A 821 -36.69 -2.15 31.47
CA ASP A 821 -37.22 -2.74 32.70
C ASP A 821 -38.56 -3.45 32.38
N PRO A 822 -38.73 -4.75 32.67
CA PRO A 822 -39.95 -5.49 32.33
C PRO A 822 -41.19 -5.09 33.16
N TYR A 823 -41.15 -3.93 33.82
CA TYR A 823 -42.23 -3.36 34.63
C TYR A 823 -42.55 -1.90 34.27
N LEU A 824 -42.56 -1.56 32.98
CA LEU A 824 -43.18 -0.33 32.46
C LEU A 824 -44.12 -0.61 31.29
#